data_AF-A0A538GZ05-F1
#
_entry.id   AF-A0A538GZ05-F1
#
_cell.length_a   1.000
_cell.length_b   1.000
_cell.length_c   1.000
_cell.angle_alpha   90.00
_cell.angle_beta   90.00
_cell.angle_gamma   90.00
#
_symmetry.space_group_name_H-M   'P 1'
#
loop_
_entity.id
_entity.type
_entity.pdbx_description
1 polymer ?
#
loop_
_entity_poly.entity_id
_entity_poly.type
_entity_poly.pdbx_seq_one_letter_code
_entity_poly.pdbx_strand_id
1 'polypeptide(L)'
;MITCTECGRENPDDARFCLACGRSFGEAPAAEAREERKIVTVLFADLVGFTSRAENMDPEDVRALLSPYHARLRSELELFGGTVEKFIGDAVMALFGAPIAHEDDPERAVRAALSIRDWVREQEEELQVRIAVNTGEALVALGARPEAGEGMASGDVVNTAARLQAAAPVNGILVGETTWRATRQAIDYGDQQQVEAKGKVEPIPVWEAVEARSRLGVDVAQESRAPLVGREEELRVLQDALARARREPSVQLVTLVGVPGIGKSRLVYELMQTIESSPEFVTWRQGRCLSYGEGVSFWALGEMVKAQAGVLEADSPALVAAKLDESVDGLVDQAEAGWVKRHLGVLAGSSEDGEANTNRDEAFAAWRRYLEALAEQRPTVLVFEDLHWADDGLLDFVDSLVDWATDVPMLVLGTARPELLARRPGWGGGKRNATSLSLSRLGDVETSRMIASLLGRSVLPAETQSALLERAEGNPLYAEQYARMFVERGDADDLPLPETVQGIIAARLDALPAAEKELVQNSAVVGKVFWTGAIEAVGGVSAGEADRLLHLLDRKEFVRRERRPSLAGESEYAFRHVLVRDVAYSQIPRAARAEKHLRAAEWVAALGREADHAEMLAYHFVTALELERALGREASPLVEKARSALRAAAERAHSLQAFAIAATYYSEALALDPVEPERLELLFAHAVTAFQSFAEDRDTILEQAGAALLEADDVERGAELESMLADVWWRRGEHAAMREHLDRALSLVADRAPSAAKARVVGQAARYRMLAGDTTSALALGDEALAMSESLDLDELRADTLITIGTACGMSGDYGRGVEQIKQGLELALAGNSLTVSARAYHNLSATTFHFDFRESADYLAEARRVARRIGGEASARYSDAAWIGDLLWLGDWDEAVRLADQYIAECEAGRSQYGEDVVRDTRALIRHARGESEGATADMATAISLARAASEPQSWAPVLVHSGLISLELGRRDEADARATEVLADPTRTFLHLPTVELATLVKHLGRASELRAFLEDLPRPSPWHQAALAILDGEYARAADLLDELGMVSLSARARLHAATAFAASGRQVEADEQLRPALEFFRSVGATRYVREAEALLAAAS
;
A
#
# COMPACT_ATOMS: atom_id res chain seq x y z
N MET A 1 62.56 21.52 3.10
CA MET A 1 63.06 20.17 2.76
C MET A 1 61.92 19.19 2.89
N ILE A 2 61.78 18.24 1.97
CA ILE A 2 60.78 17.16 2.00
C ILE A 2 61.41 15.90 2.61
N THR A 3 60.80 15.36 3.66
CA THR A 3 61.24 14.11 4.29
C THR A 3 60.55 12.92 3.65
N CYS A 4 61.32 11.94 3.20
CA CYS A 4 60.79 10.72 2.63
C CYS A 4 60.06 9.89 3.68
N THR A 5 58.79 9.59 3.44
CA THR A 5 57.96 8.79 4.37
C THR A 5 58.37 7.33 4.44
N GLU A 6 59.14 6.84 3.46
CA GLU A 6 59.56 5.43 3.40
C GLU A 6 60.91 5.17 4.06
N CYS A 7 61.89 6.06 3.85
CA CYS A 7 63.25 5.87 4.36
C CYS A 7 63.70 6.96 5.33
N GLY A 8 62.85 7.94 5.65
CA GLY A 8 63.12 9.02 6.60
C GLY A 8 64.15 10.06 6.15
N ARG A 9 64.64 9.98 4.90
CA ARG A 9 65.67 10.90 4.40
C ARG A 9 65.08 12.27 4.08
N GLU A 10 65.75 13.35 4.53
CA GLU A 10 65.47 14.72 4.08
C GLU A 10 66.01 14.96 2.66
N ASN A 11 65.18 15.52 1.80
CA ASN A 11 65.47 15.85 0.40
C ASN A 11 65.19 17.35 0.16
N PRO A 12 65.85 17.96 -0.84
CA PRO A 12 65.53 19.31 -1.31
C PRO A 12 64.04 19.47 -1.65
N ASP A 13 63.49 20.68 -1.51
CA ASP A 13 62.06 20.95 -1.76
C ASP A 13 61.65 20.79 -3.23
N ASP A 14 62.61 20.77 -4.16
CA ASP A 14 62.44 20.57 -5.59
C ASP A 14 62.75 19.14 -6.06
N ALA A 15 63.08 18.22 -5.14
CA ALA A 15 63.38 16.84 -5.49
C ALA A 15 62.13 16.11 -6.00
N ARG A 16 62.18 15.57 -7.23
CA ARG A 16 61.10 14.73 -7.79
C ARG A 16 61.12 13.29 -7.28
N PHE A 17 62.27 12.83 -6.81
CA PHE A 17 62.46 11.50 -6.23
C PHE A 17 63.37 11.59 -5.00
N CYS A 18 63.21 10.65 -4.07
CA CYS A 18 64.07 10.50 -2.92
C CYS A 18 65.48 10.12 -3.38
N LEU A 19 66.46 10.93 -3.00
CA LEU A 19 67.87 10.73 -3.35
C LEU A 19 68.49 9.48 -2.72
N ALA A 20 67.81 8.84 -1.76
CA ALA A 20 68.29 7.62 -1.09
C ALA A 20 67.62 6.34 -1.59
N CYS A 21 66.29 6.32 -1.72
CA CYS A 21 65.55 5.11 -2.08
C CYS A 21 64.85 5.16 -3.45
N GLY A 22 64.93 6.28 -4.17
CA GLY A 22 64.31 6.43 -5.50
C GLY A 22 62.80 6.67 -5.49
N ARG A 23 62.15 6.76 -4.32
CA ARG A 23 60.69 7.01 -4.22
C ARG A 23 60.31 8.37 -4.79
N SER A 24 59.36 8.41 -5.74
CA SER A 24 58.84 9.66 -6.29
C SER A 24 58.13 10.50 -5.21
N PHE A 25 58.44 11.79 -5.15
CA PHE A 25 57.70 12.80 -4.38
C PHE A 25 56.62 13.49 -5.21
N GLY A 26 56.60 13.23 -6.52
CA GLY A 26 55.72 13.87 -7.48
C GLY A 26 55.19 12.86 -8.49
N GLU A 27 54.35 11.95 -8.01
CA GLU A 27 53.16 11.57 -8.76
C GLU A 27 51.99 12.06 -7.92
N ALA A 28 51.21 13.02 -8.44
CA ALA A 28 49.80 13.07 -8.06
C ALA A 28 49.28 11.64 -8.22
N PRO A 29 48.47 11.10 -7.29
CA PRO A 29 47.86 9.79 -7.50
C PRO A 29 47.34 9.79 -8.93
N ALA A 30 47.78 8.83 -9.74
CA ALA A 30 47.22 8.63 -11.07
C ALA A 30 45.71 8.76 -10.86
N ALA A 31 45.09 9.79 -11.46
CA ALA A 31 43.66 10.02 -11.31
C ALA A 31 43.02 8.65 -11.47
N GLU A 32 42.41 8.12 -10.40
CA GLU A 32 41.87 6.76 -10.38
C GLU A 32 41.19 6.56 -11.72
N ALA A 33 41.60 5.53 -12.47
CA ALA A 33 41.11 5.31 -13.82
C ALA A 33 39.58 5.32 -13.74
N ARG A 34 38.98 6.45 -14.13
CA ARG A 34 37.55 6.69 -13.91
C ARG A 34 36.82 5.77 -14.86
N GLU A 35 36.31 4.68 -14.34
CA GLU A 35 35.58 3.69 -15.11
C GLU A 35 34.11 4.11 -15.22
N GLU A 36 33.62 4.25 -16.44
CA GLU A 36 32.21 4.51 -16.72
C GLU A 36 31.64 3.35 -17.52
N ARG A 37 30.42 2.93 -17.17
CA ARG A 37 29.66 1.94 -17.94
C ARG A 37 28.96 2.67 -19.08
N LYS A 38 29.32 2.34 -20.32
CA LYS A 38 28.83 3.02 -21.52
C LYS A 38 28.38 2.01 -22.57
N ILE A 39 27.47 2.45 -23.43
CA ILE A 39 27.26 1.79 -24.71
C ILE A 39 28.36 2.31 -25.63
N VAL A 40 29.18 1.39 -26.16
CA VAL A 40 30.26 1.72 -27.10
C VAL A 40 30.10 0.93 -28.38
N THR A 41 30.66 1.47 -29.47
CA THR A 41 30.79 0.75 -30.73
C THR A 41 32.25 0.38 -30.96
N VAL A 42 32.50 -0.91 -31.14
CA VAL A 42 33.84 -1.47 -31.34
C VAL A 42 34.03 -1.82 -32.82
N LEU A 43 35.09 -1.30 -33.42
CA LEU A 43 35.52 -1.63 -34.78
C LEU A 43 36.80 -2.46 -34.74
N PHE A 44 36.79 -3.59 -35.44
CA PHE A 44 37.97 -4.40 -35.74
C PHE A 44 38.22 -4.45 -37.24
N ALA A 45 39.45 -4.22 -37.69
CA ALA A 45 39.86 -4.40 -39.08
C ALA A 45 41.19 -5.15 -39.14
N ASP A 46 41.32 -6.10 -40.08
CA ASP A 46 42.48 -6.99 -40.21
C ASP A 46 42.76 -7.35 -41.68
N LEU A 47 44.03 -7.57 -42.03
CA LEU A 47 44.43 -7.90 -43.41
C LEU A 47 44.32 -9.40 -43.69
N VAL A 48 43.73 -9.75 -44.84
CA VAL A 48 43.56 -11.16 -45.23
C VAL A 48 44.87 -11.74 -45.74
N GLY A 49 45.35 -12.82 -45.12
CA GLY A 49 46.50 -13.59 -45.59
C GLY A 49 47.86 -12.91 -45.38
N PHE A 50 47.89 -11.76 -44.72
CA PHE A 50 49.12 -11.00 -44.49
C PHE A 50 50.06 -11.72 -43.52
N THR A 51 49.55 -12.38 -42.47
CA THR A 51 50.38 -13.19 -41.55
C THR A 51 51.22 -14.25 -42.29
N SER A 52 50.63 -14.98 -43.26
CA SER A 52 51.34 -15.99 -44.06
C SER A 52 52.31 -15.39 -45.09
N ARG A 53 52.06 -14.15 -45.55
CA ARG A 53 52.96 -13.40 -46.43
C ARG A 53 54.15 -12.86 -45.63
N ALA A 54 53.91 -12.37 -44.42
CA ALA A 54 54.92 -11.86 -43.49
C ALA A 54 55.91 -12.94 -43.01
N GLU A 55 55.48 -14.20 -42.89
CA GLU A 55 56.36 -15.34 -42.58
C GLU A 55 57.48 -15.56 -43.63
N ASN A 56 57.27 -15.08 -44.86
CA ASN A 56 58.21 -15.24 -45.98
C ASN A 56 58.90 -13.91 -46.37
N MET A 57 58.74 -12.84 -45.59
CA MET A 57 59.30 -11.51 -45.83
C MET A 57 60.31 -11.13 -44.73
N ASP A 58 61.23 -10.22 -45.03
CA ASP A 58 62.11 -9.67 -44.01
C ASP A 58 61.31 -8.79 -43.02
N PRO A 59 61.56 -8.84 -41.70
CA PRO A 59 60.87 -8.00 -40.72
C PRO A 59 60.95 -6.49 -40.99
N GLU A 60 62.03 -6.00 -41.62
CA GLU A 60 62.15 -4.60 -42.03
C GLU A 60 61.18 -4.26 -43.16
N ASP A 61 60.99 -5.19 -44.13
CA ASP A 61 60.05 -5.05 -45.24
C ASP A 61 58.58 -5.15 -44.76
N VAL A 62 58.29 -6.05 -43.81
CA VAL A 62 56.96 -6.16 -43.15
C VAL A 62 56.61 -4.85 -42.44
N ARG A 63 57.56 -4.26 -41.71
CA ARG A 63 57.36 -2.97 -41.04
C ARG A 63 57.22 -1.80 -42.02
N ALA A 64 57.99 -1.78 -43.10
CA ALA A 64 57.91 -0.77 -44.15
C ALA A 64 56.54 -0.80 -44.86
N LEU A 65 55.92 -1.97 -44.97
CA LEU A 65 54.59 -2.17 -45.56
C LEU A 65 53.46 -1.83 -44.59
N LEU A 66 53.57 -2.20 -43.30
CA LEU A 66 52.53 -1.91 -42.29
C LEU A 66 52.49 -0.44 -41.83
N SER A 67 53.62 0.27 -41.83
CA SER A 67 53.66 1.64 -41.29
C SER A 67 52.73 2.63 -42.04
N PRO A 68 52.69 2.65 -43.39
CA PRO A 68 51.71 3.47 -44.14
C PRO A 68 50.27 3.03 -43.90
N TYR A 69 50.02 1.73 -43.77
CA TYR A 69 48.70 1.15 -43.50
C TYR A 69 48.18 1.57 -42.11
N HIS A 70 48.98 1.43 -41.06
CA HIS A 70 48.63 1.87 -39.69
C HIS A 70 48.36 3.37 -39.63
N ALA A 71 49.21 4.18 -40.28
CA ALA A 71 49.02 5.63 -40.30
C ALA A 71 47.70 6.02 -40.98
N ARG A 72 47.32 5.34 -42.07
CA ARG A 72 46.07 5.60 -42.77
C ARG A 72 44.85 5.16 -41.96
N LEU A 73 44.84 3.93 -41.42
CA LEU A 73 43.74 3.44 -40.59
C LEU A 73 43.51 4.32 -39.37
N ARG A 74 44.58 4.73 -38.69
CA ARG A 74 44.48 5.68 -37.57
C ARG A 74 43.82 6.99 -38.02
N SER A 75 44.29 7.56 -39.13
CA SER A 75 43.72 8.80 -39.66
C SER A 75 42.24 8.67 -40.03
N GLU A 76 41.81 7.55 -40.62
CA GLU A 76 40.39 7.31 -40.95
C GLU A 76 39.54 7.14 -39.69
N LEU A 77 40.00 6.33 -38.73
CA LEU A 77 39.26 6.07 -37.48
C LEU A 77 39.10 7.36 -36.66
N GLU A 78 40.16 8.14 -36.52
CA GLU A 78 40.15 9.42 -35.80
C GLU A 78 39.34 10.50 -36.54
N LEU A 79 39.34 10.50 -37.88
CA LEU A 79 38.53 11.43 -38.69
C LEU A 79 37.03 11.28 -38.41
N PHE A 80 36.58 10.04 -38.21
CA PHE A 80 35.19 9.75 -37.82
C PHE A 80 34.98 9.81 -36.30
N GLY A 81 35.96 10.25 -35.50
CA GLY A 81 35.87 10.43 -34.05
C GLY A 81 36.02 9.15 -33.21
N GLY A 82 36.55 8.08 -33.79
CA GLY A 82 36.93 6.88 -33.06
C GLY A 82 38.29 7.04 -32.39
N THR A 83 38.43 6.46 -31.20
CA THR A 83 39.71 6.36 -30.48
C THR A 83 40.37 5.03 -30.82
N VAL A 84 41.56 5.05 -31.42
CA VAL A 84 42.33 3.82 -31.69
C VAL A 84 42.88 3.27 -30.38
N GLU A 85 42.45 2.06 -29.99
CA GLU A 85 42.93 1.43 -28.77
C GLU A 85 44.30 0.81 -28.97
N LYS A 86 44.46 -0.07 -29.97
CA LYS A 86 45.74 -0.75 -30.26
C LYS A 86 45.82 -1.32 -31.66
N PHE A 87 47.06 -1.47 -32.14
CA PHE A 87 47.41 -2.27 -33.30
C PHE A 87 48.01 -3.61 -32.82
N ILE A 88 47.57 -4.71 -33.42
CA ILE A 88 48.06 -6.07 -33.16
C ILE A 88 48.53 -6.65 -34.49
N GLY A 89 49.79 -6.41 -34.85
CA GLY A 89 50.32 -6.79 -36.17
C GLY A 89 49.60 -6.03 -37.29
N ASP A 90 48.84 -6.75 -38.09
CA ASP A 90 47.99 -6.29 -39.19
C ASP A 90 46.55 -5.92 -38.79
N ALA A 91 46.14 -6.25 -37.57
CA ALA A 91 44.83 -5.91 -37.03
C ALA A 91 44.82 -4.58 -36.26
N VAL A 92 43.72 -3.85 -36.31
CA VAL A 92 43.43 -2.66 -35.49
C VAL A 92 42.13 -2.84 -34.72
N MET A 93 42.10 -2.30 -33.51
CA MET A 93 40.89 -2.15 -32.69
C MET A 93 40.67 -0.67 -32.36
N ALA A 94 39.47 -0.17 -32.60
CA ALA A 94 39.06 1.18 -32.26
C ALA A 94 37.69 1.23 -31.58
N LEU A 95 37.49 2.26 -30.77
CA LEU A 95 36.29 2.50 -29.98
C LEU A 95 35.63 3.82 -30.38
N PHE A 96 34.34 3.77 -30.64
CA PHE A 96 33.48 4.94 -30.76
C PHE A 96 32.56 4.95 -29.52
N GLY A 97 32.35 6.12 -28.95
CA GLY A 97 31.64 6.30 -27.68
C GLY A 97 32.48 6.27 -26.41
N ALA A 98 33.81 6.28 -26.57
CA ALA A 98 34.79 6.37 -25.51
C ALA A 98 35.95 7.30 -25.95
N PRO A 99 36.34 8.32 -25.16
CA PRO A 99 35.83 8.65 -23.81
C PRO A 99 34.49 9.39 -23.83
N ILE A 100 34.08 9.96 -24.96
CA ILE A 100 32.83 10.74 -25.14
C ILE A 100 31.86 9.91 -25.98
N ALA A 101 30.62 9.77 -25.51
CA ALA A 101 29.55 9.09 -26.21
C ALA A 101 28.80 10.04 -27.15
N HIS A 102 28.56 9.59 -28.37
CA HIS A 102 27.72 10.24 -29.37
C HIS A 102 26.63 9.29 -29.85
N GLU A 103 25.48 9.85 -30.16
CA GLU A 103 24.32 9.09 -30.62
C GLU A 103 24.58 8.35 -31.94
N ASP A 104 25.41 8.94 -32.80
CA ASP A 104 25.79 8.43 -34.11
C ASP A 104 27.08 7.57 -34.09
N ASP A 105 27.60 7.17 -32.92
CA ASP A 105 28.80 6.33 -32.82
C ASP A 105 28.73 5.03 -33.64
N PRO A 106 27.60 4.28 -33.66
CA PRO A 106 27.47 3.12 -34.54
C PRO A 106 27.60 3.49 -36.03
N GLU A 107 27.02 4.62 -36.44
CA GLU A 107 27.06 5.09 -37.83
C GLU A 107 28.46 5.56 -38.21
N ARG A 108 29.10 6.37 -37.36
CA ARG A 108 30.47 6.86 -37.53
C ARG A 108 31.45 5.70 -37.64
N ALA A 109 31.30 4.66 -36.82
CA ALA A 109 32.11 3.45 -36.89
C ALA A 109 31.90 2.69 -38.21
N VAL A 110 30.66 2.52 -38.67
CA VAL A 110 30.37 1.84 -39.95
C VAL A 110 30.84 2.67 -41.15
N ARG A 111 30.72 4.01 -41.12
CA ARG A 111 31.28 4.90 -42.14
C ARG A 111 32.80 4.86 -42.17
N ALA A 112 33.45 4.81 -41.01
CA ALA A 112 34.89 4.61 -40.92
C ALA A 112 35.30 3.26 -41.52
N ALA A 113 34.56 2.18 -41.22
CA ALA A 113 34.78 0.87 -41.82
C ALA A 113 34.62 0.90 -43.36
N LEU A 114 33.60 1.57 -43.88
CA LEU A 114 33.39 1.75 -45.32
C LEU A 114 34.54 2.53 -45.97
N SER A 115 34.96 3.64 -45.36
CA SER A 115 36.10 4.44 -45.81
C SER A 115 37.40 3.63 -45.85
N ILE A 116 37.67 2.84 -44.81
CA ILE A 116 38.85 1.94 -44.75
C ILE A 116 38.79 0.88 -45.85
N ARG A 117 37.65 0.20 -46.03
CA ARG A 117 37.46 -0.81 -47.08
C ARG A 117 37.67 -0.21 -48.47
N ASP A 118 37.07 0.93 -48.74
CA ASP A 118 37.11 1.55 -50.06
C ASP A 118 38.52 2.04 -50.39
N TRP A 119 39.23 2.62 -49.42
CA TRP A 119 40.65 2.95 -49.57
C TRP A 119 41.52 1.72 -49.84
N VAL A 120 41.31 0.61 -49.11
CA VAL A 120 42.06 -0.65 -49.35
C VAL A 120 41.80 -1.18 -50.76
N ARG A 121 40.57 -1.07 -51.28
CA ARG A 121 40.21 -1.50 -52.65
C ARG A 121 40.86 -0.65 -53.74
N GLU A 122 41.20 0.60 -53.47
CA GLU A 122 41.90 1.50 -54.40
C GLU A 122 43.41 1.21 -54.51
N GLN A 123 43.99 0.47 -53.56
CA GLN A 123 45.38 0.02 -53.63
C GLN A 123 45.43 -1.27 -54.47
N GLU A 124 45.81 -1.16 -55.76
CA GLU A 124 45.78 -2.25 -56.76
C GLU A 124 46.16 -3.66 -56.21
N GLU A 125 45.20 -4.59 -56.28
CA GLU A 125 45.20 -6.08 -56.05
C GLU A 125 46.01 -6.71 -54.90
N GLU A 126 46.84 -6.01 -54.14
CA GLU A 126 47.75 -6.61 -53.15
C GLU A 126 47.25 -6.65 -51.70
N LEU A 127 46.25 -5.83 -51.33
CA LEU A 127 45.72 -5.75 -49.96
C LEU A 127 44.22 -6.04 -49.92
N GLN A 128 43.83 -6.89 -48.97
CA GLN A 128 42.44 -7.27 -48.72
C GLN A 128 42.18 -7.15 -47.23
N VAL A 129 41.00 -6.68 -46.84
CA VAL A 129 40.65 -6.42 -45.43
C VAL A 129 39.37 -7.14 -45.03
N ARG A 130 39.28 -7.53 -43.76
CA ARG A 130 38.04 -7.96 -43.10
C ARG A 130 37.74 -6.99 -41.98
N ILE A 131 36.53 -6.44 -41.95
CA ILE A 131 36.14 -5.46 -40.94
C ILE A 131 34.87 -5.96 -40.23
N ALA A 132 34.77 -5.70 -38.94
CA ALA A 132 33.49 -5.80 -38.24
C ALA A 132 33.25 -4.67 -37.25
N VAL A 133 31.98 -4.36 -37.05
CA VAL A 133 31.52 -3.29 -36.16
C VAL A 133 30.40 -3.81 -35.26
N ASN A 134 30.58 -3.73 -33.94
CA ASN A 134 29.57 -4.20 -32.98
C ASN A 134 29.33 -3.19 -31.86
N THR A 135 28.06 -2.96 -31.53
CA THR A 135 27.61 -2.00 -30.52
C THR A 135 27.06 -2.74 -29.30
N GLY A 136 27.46 -2.31 -28.11
CA GLY A 136 27.02 -2.95 -26.87
C GLY A 136 27.63 -2.32 -25.62
N GLU A 137 27.20 -2.81 -24.47
CA GLU A 137 27.65 -2.33 -23.18
C GLU A 137 29.10 -2.74 -22.89
N ALA A 138 29.93 -1.78 -22.50
CA ALA A 138 31.28 -2.01 -22.01
C ALA A 138 31.58 -1.12 -20.80
N LEU A 139 32.53 -1.58 -19.98
CA LEU A 139 33.18 -0.75 -18.97
C LEU A 139 34.34 -0.01 -19.63
N VAL A 140 34.34 1.32 -19.57
CA VAL A 140 35.31 2.20 -20.22
C VAL A 140 36.19 2.89 -19.18
N ALA A 141 37.50 2.70 -19.25
CA ALA A 141 38.46 3.40 -18.40
C ALA A 141 38.84 4.75 -19.05
N LEU A 142 38.27 5.85 -18.56
CA LEU A 142 38.46 7.20 -19.13
C LEU A 142 39.89 7.75 -19.00
N GLY A 143 40.68 7.19 -18.09
CA GLY A 143 42.08 7.56 -17.87
C GLY A 143 43.10 6.64 -18.55
N ALA A 144 42.64 5.60 -19.26
CA ALA A 144 43.54 4.66 -19.93
C ALA A 144 44.40 5.41 -20.97
N ARG A 145 45.67 5.00 -21.07
CA ARG A 145 46.59 5.45 -22.12
C ARG A 145 46.73 4.36 -23.18
N PRO A 146 45.95 4.39 -24.28
CA PRO A 146 46.09 3.46 -25.40
C PRO A 146 47.54 3.34 -25.90
N GLU A 147 48.27 4.47 -25.93
CA GLU A 147 49.67 4.55 -26.35
C GLU A 147 50.65 3.82 -25.42
N ALA A 148 50.25 3.56 -24.17
CA ALA A 148 51.02 2.81 -23.17
C ALA A 148 50.56 1.35 -23.03
N GLY A 149 49.57 0.90 -23.82
CA GLY A 149 49.06 -0.48 -23.83
C GLY A 149 47.98 -0.79 -22.78
N GLU A 150 47.40 0.22 -22.14
CA GLU A 150 46.28 0.07 -21.21
C GLU A 150 44.97 -0.15 -21.98
N GLY A 151 44.20 -1.20 -21.64
CA GLY A 151 42.92 -1.49 -22.29
C GLY A 151 41.85 -0.46 -21.92
N MET A 152 41.25 0.18 -22.92
CA MET A 152 40.31 1.30 -22.72
C MET A 152 38.86 0.83 -22.51
N ALA A 153 38.47 -0.33 -23.07
CA ALA A 153 37.14 -0.91 -22.87
C ALA A 153 37.19 -2.42 -22.59
N SER A 154 36.28 -2.90 -21.73
CA SER A 154 36.09 -4.32 -21.41
C SER A 154 34.61 -4.71 -21.41
N GLY A 155 34.25 -5.80 -22.09
CA GLY A 155 32.87 -6.29 -22.20
C GLY A 155 32.67 -7.31 -23.32
N ASP A 156 31.52 -8.01 -23.34
CA ASP A 156 31.19 -9.00 -24.38
C ASP A 156 31.15 -8.39 -25.79
N VAL A 157 30.87 -7.08 -25.90
CA VAL A 157 30.85 -6.34 -27.16
C VAL A 157 32.21 -6.41 -27.89
N VAL A 158 33.33 -6.32 -27.16
CA VAL A 158 34.69 -6.38 -27.72
C VAL A 158 34.99 -7.78 -28.27
N ASN A 159 34.66 -8.82 -27.49
CA ASN A 159 34.86 -10.21 -27.89
C ASN A 159 33.99 -10.60 -29.08
N THR A 160 32.75 -10.09 -29.11
CA THR A 160 31.82 -10.32 -30.22
C THR A 160 32.32 -9.64 -31.49
N ALA A 161 32.78 -8.38 -31.42
CA ALA A 161 33.32 -7.65 -32.57
C ALA A 161 34.53 -8.37 -33.22
N ALA A 162 35.48 -8.86 -32.42
CA ALA A 162 36.64 -9.61 -32.91
C ALA A 162 36.24 -10.90 -33.65
N ARG A 163 35.22 -11.62 -33.15
CA ARG A 163 34.71 -12.85 -33.78
C ARG A 163 33.97 -12.57 -35.09
N LEU A 164 33.21 -11.48 -35.14
CA LEU A 164 32.55 -11.04 -36.36
C LEU A 164 33.56 -10.68 -37.44
N GLN A 165 34.67 -10.02 -37.09
CA GLN A 165 35.73 -9.70 -38.04
C GLN A 165 36.36 -10.97 -38.63
N ALA A 166 36.66 -11.97 -37.80
CA ALA A 166 37.24 -13.24 -38.26
C ALA A 166 36.32 -13.97 -39.26
N ALA A 167 35.00 -13.82 -39.11
CA ALA A 167 33.97 -14.40 -39.96
C ALA A 167 33.59 -13.52 -41.17
N ALA A 168 34.06 -12.28 -41.25
CA ALA A 168 33.71 -11.38 -42.34
C ALA A 168 34.23 -11.89 -43.69
N PRO A 169 33.46 -11.76 -44.78
CA PRO A 169 33.95 -12.08 -46.11
C PRO A 169 35.12 -11.17 -46.48
N VAL A 170 35.92 -11.61 -47.46
CA VAL A 170 37.06 -10.80 -47.96
C VAL A 170 36.53 -9.47 -48.52
N ASN A 171 37.06 -8.35 -48.04
CA ASN A 171 36.58 -6.99 -48.29
C ASN A 171 35.15 -6.72 -47.79
N GLY A 172 34.61 -7.58 -46.93
CA GLY A 172 33.31 -7.42 -46.30
C GLY A 172 33.40 -6.69 -44.97
N ILE A 173 32.30 -6.03 -44.62
CA ILE A 173 32.12 -5.35 -43.33
C ILE A 173 30.91 -5.98 -42.66
N LEU A 174 31.12 -6.81 -41.64
CA LEU A 174 30.02 -7.39 -40.87
C LEU A 174 29.66 -6.53 -39.67
N VAL A 175 28.37 -6.28 -39.50
CA VAL A 175 27.86 -5.59 -38.32
C VAL A 175 26.97 -6.51 -37.50
N GLY A 176 27.04 -6.38 -36.18
CA GLY A 176 26.11 -7.06 -35.27
C GLY A 176 24.72 -6.42 -35.30
N GLU A 177 23.72 -7.13 -34.78
CA GLU A 177 22.31 -6.70 -34.80
C GLU A 177 22.07 -5.31 -34.23
N THR A 178 22.68 -4.99 -33.08
CA THR A 178 22.55 -3.68 -32.44
C THR A 178 23.08 -2.56 -33.35
N THR A 179 24.25 -2.78 -33.96
CA THR A 179 24.84 -1.84 -34.92
C THR A 179 23.96 -1.69 -36.17
N TRP A 180 23.44 -2.79 -36.72
CA TRP A 180 22.54 -2.78 -37.87
C TRP A 180 21.27 -1.99 -37.59
N ARG A 181 20.58 -2.27 -36.46
CA ARG A 181 19.35 -1.56 -36.08
C ARG A 181 19.58 -0.06 -35.98
N ALA A 182 20.72 0.34 -35.39
CA ALA A 182 21.10 1.74 -35.18
C ALA A 182 21.51 2.47 -36.47
N THR A 183 21.90 1.76 -37.54
CA THR A 183 22.50 2.38 -38.74
C THR A 183 21.76 2.06 -40.04
N ARG A 184 20.75 1.18 -40.03
CA ARG A 184 19.96 0.76 -41.22
C ARG A 184 19.30 1.90 -42.01
N GLN A 185 19.15 3.07 -41.39
CA GLN A 185 18.60 4.25 -42.05
C GLN A 185 19.68 5.05 -42.80
N ALA A 186 20.94 4.99 -42.34
CA ALA A 186 22.07 5.73 -42.86
C ALA A 186 23.08 4.89 -43.67
N ILE A 187 23.02 3.57 -43.56
CA ILE A 187 23.89 2.61 -44.24
C ILE A 187 23.02 1.58 -44.97
N ASP A 188 23.32 1.33 -46.23
CA ASP A 188 22.73 0.24 -47.00
C ASP A 188 23.36 -1.10 -46.60
N TYR A 189 22.52 -2.09 -46.31
CA TYR A 189 22.92 -3.42 -45.84
C TYR A 189 22.46 -4.51 -46.79
N GLY A 190 23.27 -5.56 -46.95
CA GLY A 190 22.88 -6.81 -47.61
C GLY A 190 21.93 -7.65 -46.75
N ASP A 191 21.53 -8.82 -47.28
CA ASP A 191 20.65 -9.76 -46.57
C ASP A 191 21.26 -10.24 -45.25
N GLN A 192 20.38 -10.52 -44.28
CA GLN A 192 20.77 -11.07 -42.98
C GLN A 192 21.45 -12.43 -43.14
N GLN A 193 22.62 -12.59 -42.52
CA GLN A 193 23.37 -13.83 -42.46
C GLN A 193 23.52 -14.30 -41.01
N GLN A 194 23.86 -15.57 -40.80
CA GLN A 194 24.15 -16.12 -39.48
C GLN A 194 25.62 -16.57 -39.41
N VAL A 195 26.34 -16.13 -38.39
CA VAL A 195 27.73 -16.51 -38.13
C VAL A 195 27.80 -17.42 -36.92
N GLU A 196 28.34 -18.64 -37.11
CA GLU A 196 28.67 -19.54 -36.02
C GLU A 196 29.95 -19.08 -35.31
N ALA A 197 29.82 -18.54 -34.10
CA ALA A 197 30.93 -18.07 -33.30
C ALA A 197 31.34 -19.11 -32.24
N LYS A 198 32.61 -19.53 -32.25
CA LYS A 198 33.14 -20.51 -31.29
C LYS A 198 32.87 -20.09 -29.84
N GLY A 199 32.08 -20.90 -29.11
CA GLY A 199 31.74 -20.68 -27.70
C GLY A 199 30.43 -19.92 -27.42
N LYS A 200 29.60 -19.61 -28.41
CA LYS A 200 28.19 -19.23 -28.21
C LYS A 200 27.28 -20.39 -28.61
N VAL A 201 26.15 -20.55 -27.90
CA VAL A 201 25.20 -21.67 -28.08
C VAL A 201 24.29 -21.45 -29.29
N GLU A 202 24.04 -20.19 -29.68
CA GLU A 202 23.19 -19.83 -30.82
C GLU A 202 23.99 -19.03 -31.87
N PRO A 203 23.72 -19.22 -33.18
CA PRO A 203 24.35 -18.44 -34.26
C PRO A 203 24.05 -16.95 -34.14
N ILE A 204 25.05 -16.09 -34.38
CA ILE A 204 24.91 -14.63 -34.25
C ILE A 204 24.37 -14.07 -35.57
N PRO A 205 23.23 -13.34 -35.57
CA PRO A 205 22.74 -12.66 -36.75
C PRO A 205 23.62 -11.45 -37.11
N VAL A 206 23.99 -11.33 -38.37
CA VAL A 206 24.88 -10.27 -38.89
C VAL A 206 24.38 -9.72 -40.22
N TRP A 207 24.79 -8.50 -40.54
CA TRP A 207 24.49 -7.83 -41.80
C TRP A 207 25.77 -7.29 -42.42
N GLU A 208 25.86 -7.33 -43.75
CA GLU A 208 27.02 -6.78 -44.48
C GLU A 208 26.74 -5.33 -44.87
N ALA A 209 27.58 -4.39 -44.41
CA ALA A 209 27.48 -2.97 -44.76
C ALA A 209 27.99 -2.73 -46.20
N VAL A 210 27.15 -2.16 -47.06
CA VAL A 210 27.42 -1.98 -48.50
C VAL A 210 27.91 -0.56 -48.80
N GLU A 211 27.11 0.46 -48.50
CA GLU A 211 27.44 1.88 -48.75
C GLU A 211 26.75 2.83 -47.76
N ALA A 212 27.27 4.05 -47.60
CA ALA A 212 26.72 5.04 -46.67
C ALA A 212 25.86 6.09 -47.41
N ARG A 213 24.69 6.41 -46.85
CA ARG A 213 23.75 7.47 -47.27
C ARG A 213 24.22 8.82 -46.68
N SER A 214 23.85 10.01 -47.19
CA SER A 214 24.47 11.31 -46.78
C SER A 214 23.56 12.28 -45.99
N ARG A 215 24.04 12.98 -44.92
CA ARG A 215 23.65 14.36 -44.44
C ARG A 215 24.39 14.88 -43.15
N LEU A 216 24.36 16.21 -42.87
CA LEU A 216 25.35 17.06 -42.14
C LEU A 216 24.75 18.21 -41.23
N GLY A 217 24.83 18.16 -39.88
CA GLY A 217 25.25 19.28 -38.96
C GLY A 217 24.28 20.28 -38.20
N VAL A 218 24.56 20.42 -36.86
CA VAL A 218 24.52 21.33 -35.60
C VAL A 218 23.96 22.82 -35.31
N ASP A 219 23.30 23.03 -34.13
CA ASP A 219 23.49 23.96 -32.94
C ASP A 219 22.53 25.08 -32.32
N VAL A 220 22.18 24.89 -31.01
CA VAL A 220 21.45 25.60 -29.87
C VAL A 220 20.41 26.76 -30.02
N ALA A 221 19.25 26.76 -29.29
CA ALA A 221 18.72 27.88 -28.41
C ALA A 221 17.39 27.70 -27.56
N GLN A 222 17.53 27.56 -26.21
CA GLN A 222 16.74 27.86 -24.95
C GLN A 222 15.19 27.85 -24.70
N GLU A 223 14.84 27.21 -23.56
CA GLU A 223 13.72 27.40 -22.58
C GLU A 223 12.24 27.21 -22.98
N SER A 224 11.42 26.57 -22.12
CA SER A 224 9.97 26.82 -22.17
C SER A 224 9.15 26.68 -20.89
N ARG A 225 8.30 27.70 -20.72
CA ARG A 225 7.05 27.80 -19.97
C ARG A 225 5.86 27.42 -20.89
N ALA A 226 5.59 26.14 -21.13
CA ALA A 226 4.48 25.77 -22.03
C ALA A 226 3.07 26.06 -21.44
N PRO A 227 2.12 26.55 -22.26
CA PRO A 227 0.69 26.60 -21.92
C PRO A 227 0.09 25.20 -21.81
N LEU A 228 -1.05 25.06 -21.11
CA LEU A 228 -1.83 23.81 -21.13
C LEU A 228 -2.39 23.60 -22.54
N VAL A 229 -2.17 22.43 -23.13
CA VAL A 229 -2.63 22.09 -24.49
C VAL A 229 -3.30 20.73 -24.49
N GLY A 230 -4.52 20.65 -25.04
CA GLY A 230 -5.22 19.38 -25.29
C GLY A 230 -5.69 18.67 -24.02
N ARG A 231 -5.93 19.44 -22.94
CA ARG A 231 -6.25 18.93 -21.59
C ARG A 231 -7.34 19.74 -20.88
N GLU A 232 -8.03 20.58 -21.64
CA GLU A 232 -9.06 21.49 -21.14
C GLU A 232 -10.31 20.74 -20.66
N GLU A 233 -10.60 19.57 -21.24
CA GLU A 233 -11.73 18.73 -20.82
C GLU A 233 -11.43 18.01 -19.50
N GLU A 234 -10.25 17.40 -19.36
CA GLU A 234 -9.86 16.73 -18.12
C GLU A 234 -9.72 17.72 -16.97
N LEU A 235 -9.19 18.94 -17.22
CA LEU A 235 -9.18 20.01 -16.21
C LEU A 235 -10.61 20.40 -15.79
N ARG A 236 -11.56 20.45 -16.73
CA ARG A 236 -12.97 20.76 -16.43
C ARG A 236 -13.58 19.70 -15.52
N VAL A 237 -13.27 18.41 -15.72
CA VAL A 237 -13.75 17.34 -14.81
C VAL A 237 -13.24 17.56 -13.39
N LEU A 238 -11.97 17.96 -13.21
CA LEU A 238 -11.42 18.27 -11.89
C LEU A 238 -12.13 19.47 -11.23
N GLN A 239 -12.40 20.51 -12.02
CA GLN A 239 -13.12 21.69 -11.56
C GLN A 239 -14.58 21.35 -11.19
N ASP A 240 -15.26 20.54 -12.00
CA ASP A 240 -16.64 20.11 -11.77
C ASP A 240 -16.74 19.19 -10.54
N ALA A 241 -15.75 18.31 -10.31
CA ALA A 241 -15.69 17.48 -9.11
C ALA A 241 -15.56 18.33 -7.84
N LEU A 242 -14.67 19.34 -7.84
CA LEU A 242 -14.56 20.30 -6.73
C LEU A 242 -15.86 21.09 -6.53
N ALA A 243 -16.48 21.56 -7.62
CA ALA A 243 -17.75 22.29 -7.56
C ALA A 243 -18.88 21.40 -7.01
N ARG A 244 -18.91 20.12 -7.36
CA ARG A 244 -19.90 19.15 -6.86
C ARG A 244 -19.71 18.90 -5.38
N ALA A 245 -18.48 18.62 -4.92
CA ALA A 245 -18.16 18.44 -3.50
C ALA A 245 -18.64 19.62 -2.64
N ARG A 246 -18.62 20.82 -3.20
CA ARG A 246 -19.09 22.05 -2.54
C ARG A 246 -20.60 22.23 -2.56
N ARG A 247 -21.24 21.98 -3.70
CA ARG A 247 -22.70 22.17 -3.88
C ARG A 247 -23.50 21.11 -3.12
N GLU A 248 -22.97 19.90 -3.11
CA GLU A 248 -23.47 18.74 -2.38
C GLU A 248 -22.33 18.33 -1.44
N PRO A 249 -22.33 18.77 -0.15
CA PRO A 249 -21.27 18.47 0.81
C PRO A 249 -20.99 16.96 0.85
N SER A 250 -20.00 16.54 0.06
CA SER A 250 -19.71 15.15 -0.21
C SER A 250 -18.26 15.01 -0.61
N VAL A 251 -17.69 13.85 -0.27
CA VAL A 251 -16.34 13.50 -0.68
C VAL A 251 -16.37 13.01 -2.13
N GLN A 252 -15.54 13.61 -2.98
CA GLN A 252 -15.34 13.20 -4.37
C GLN A 252 -13.93 12.65 -4.54
N LEU A 253 -13.80 11.46 -5.14
CA LEU A 253 -12.51 10.88 -5.53
C LEU A 253 -12.32 11.04 -7.04
N VAL A 254 -11.22 11.67 -7.45
CA VAL A 254 -10.78 11.65 -8.84
C VAL A 254 -9.38 11.06 -8.94
N THR A 255 -9.19 10.03 -9.76
CA THR A 255 -7.88 9.43 -10.01
C THR A 255 -7.43 9.69 -11.45
N LEU A 256 -6.35 10.43 -11.63
CA LEU A 256 -5.70 10.63 -12.93
C LEU A 256 -4.75 9.46 -13.22
N VAL A 257 -5.07 8.64 -14.20
CA VAL A 257 -4.30 7.45 -14.58
C VAL A 257 -3.58 7.70 -15.89
N GLY A 258 -2.28 7.42 -15.95
CA GLY A 258 -1.58 7.41 -17.23
C GLY A 258 -0.08 7.19 -17.11
N VAL A 259 0.58 6.99 -18.24
CA VAL A 259 2.02 6.72 -18.31
C VAL A 259 2.87 7.91 -17.80
N PRO A 260 4.15 7.70 -17.45
CA PRO A 260 5.05 8.79 -17.07
C PRO A 260 5.13 9.87 -18.16
N GLY A 261 5.13 11.14 -17.74
CA GLY A 261 5.24 12.28 -18.67
C GLY A 261 3.95 12.71 -19.38
N ILE A 262 2.85 11.95 -19.23
CA ILE A 262 1.60 12.19 -19.97
C ILE A 262 0.83 13.48 -19.61
N GLY A 263 1.22 14.18 -18.54
CA GLY A 263 0.62 15.45 -18.10
C GLY A 263 -0.16 15.43 -16.78
N LYS A 264 -0.15 14.34 -16.00
CA LYS A 264 -0.87 14.22 -14.71
C LYS A 264 -0.57 15.38 -13.74
N SER A 265 0.72 15.59 -13.40
CA SER A 265 1.13 16.66 -12.48
C SER A 265 0.85 18.06 -13.04
N ARG A 266 0.76 18.21 -14.37
CA ARG A 266 0.37 19.49 -14.98
C ARG A 266 -1.10 19.79 -14.73
N LEU A 267 -1.99 18.82 -14.85
CA LEU A 267 -3.42 18.99 -14.53
C LEU A 267 -3.64 19.36 -13.05
N VAL A 268 -2.91 18.71 -12.13
CA VAL A 268 -2.92 19.07 -10.69
C VAL A 268 -2.50 20.53 -10.49
N TYR A 269 -1.42 20.95 -11.15
CA TYR A 269 -0.92 22.32 -11.09
C TYR A 269 -1.94 23.35 -11.62
N GLU A 270 -2.59 23.07 -12.75
CA GLU A 270 -3.60 23.96 -13.33
C GLU A 270 -4.85 24.09 -12.45
N LEU A 271 -5.26 23.00 -11.80
CA LEU A 271 -6.33 23.04 -10.80
C LEU A 271 -5.92 23.93 -9.61
N MET A 272 -4.70 23.80 -9.10
CA MET A 272 -4.18 24.64 -8.03
C MET A 272 -4.17 26.12 -8.43
N GLN A 273 -3.72 26.46 -9.65
CA GLN A 273 -3.77 27.84 -10.17
C GLN A 273 -5.21 28.37 -10.30
N THR A 274 -6.15 27.52 -10.69
CA THR A 274 -7.59 27.88 -10.73
C THR A 274 -8.10 28.20 -9.33
N ILE A 275 -7.71 27.42 -8.32
CA ILE A 275 -8.08 27.65 -6.92
C ILE A 275 -7.43 28.93 -6.38
N GLU A 276 -6.14 29.16 -6.62
CA GLU A 276 -5.42 30.36 -6.16
C GLU A 276 -5.96 31.66 -6.77
N SER A 277 -6.53 31.59 -7.98
CA SER A 277 -7.17 32.73 -8.65
C SER A 277 -8.64 32.93 -8.24
N SER A 278 -9.22 31.98 -7.49
CA SER A 278 -10.57 32.10 -6.93
C SER A 278 -10.58 32.96 -5.65
N PRO A 279 -11.63 33.74 -5.39
CA PRO A 279 -11.77 34.51 -4.15
C PRO A 279 -12.03 33.64 -2.90
N GLU A 280 -12.24 32.33 -3.06
CA GLU A 280 -12.64 31.43 -1.99
C GLU A 280 -11.44 30.70 -1.38
N PHE A 281 -11.42 30.58 -0.05
CA PHE A 281 -10.35 29.89 0.66
C PHE A 281 -10.56 28.38 0.64
N VAL A 282 -9.67 27.67 -0.05
CA VAL A 282 -9.64 26.20 -0.10
C VAL A 282 -8.39 25.70 0.64
N THR A 283 -8.56 24.71 1.50
CA THR A 283 -7.41 24.02 2.11
C THR A 283 -6.81 23.07 1.08
N TRP A 284 -5.57 23.30 0.67
CA TRP A 284 -4.83 22.40 -0.23
C TRP A 284 -3.75 21.64 0.54
N ARG A 285 -3.82 20.32 0.55
CA ARG A 285 -2.76 19.46 1.10
C ARG A 285 -2.37 18.43 0.06
N GLN A 286 -1.07 18.22 -0.08
CA GLN A 286 -0.50 17.36 -1.11
C GLN A 286 0.58 16.51 -0.47
N GLY A 287 0.51 15.21 -0.72
CA GLY A 287 1.44 14.20 -0.23
C GLY A 287 1.80 13.27 -1.37
N ARG A 288 2.98 12.68 -1.32
CA ARG A 288 3.51 11.89 -2.43
C ARG A 288 4.00 10.53 -1.97
N CYS A 289 3.65 9.50 -2.73
CA CYS A 289 4.19 8.16 -2.55
C CYS A 289 5.60 8.09 -3.15
N LEU A 290 6.57 7.63 -2.37
CA LEU A 290 7.98 7.57 -2.77
C LEU A 290 8.23 6.34 -3.64
N SER A 291 9.15 6.47 -4.62
CA SER A 291 9.46 5.40 -5.59
C SER A 291 10.59 4.46 -5.15
N TYR A 292 11.18 4.71 -3.97
CA TYR A 292 12.16 3.83 -3.33
C TYR A 292 11.51 3.35 -2.04
N GLY A 293 11.42 2.02 -1.89
CA GLY A 293 10.64 1.38 -0.84
C GLY A 293 9.20 1.13 -1.26
N GLU A 294 8.94 -0.03 -1.85
CA GLU A 294 7.69 -0.73 -1.55
C GLU A 294 7.71 -0.93 -0.02
N GLY A 295 7.07 -0.04 0.77
CA GLY A 295 7.09 -0.18 2.23
C GLY A 295 7.00 1.08 3.10
N VAL A 296 7.10 2.31 2.58
CA VAL A 296 6.89 3.51 3.44
C VAL A 296 5.40 3.73 3.68
N SER A 297 4.87 3.21 4.79
CA SER A 297 3.43 3.18 5.06
C SER A 297 2.87 4.56 5.37
N PHE A 298 1.76 4.91 4.73
CA PHE A 298 1.02 6.17 4.97
C PHE A 298 1.86 7.46 4.84
N TRP A 299 3.04 7.42 4.22
CA TRP A 299 3.95 8.58 4.11
C TRP A 299 3.25 9.82 3.56
N ALA A 300 2.53 9.67 2.45
CA ALA A 300 1.81 10.77 1.81
C ALA A 300 0.78 11.41 2.76
N LEU A 301 0.12 10.62 3.61
CA LEU A 301 -0.83 11.11 4.60
C LEU A 301 -0.10 11.81 5.76
N GLY A 302 1.01 11.24 6.24
CA GLY A 302 1.84 11.86 7.28
C GLY A 302 2.37 13.23 6.87
N GLU A 303 2.84 13.36 5.63
CA GLU A 303 3.27 14.65 5.07
C GLU A 303 2.12 15.69 5.05
N MET A 304 0.91 15.27 4.68
CA MET A 304 -0.25 16.18 4.71
C MET A 304 -0.58 16.64 6.14
N VAL A 305 -0.51 15.73 7.12
CA VAL A 305 -0.78 16.04 8.54
C VAL A 305 0.30 16.96 9.11
N LYS A 306 1.58 16.63 8.92
CA LYS A 306 2.72 17.48 9.31
C LYS A 306 2.59 18.87 8.70
N ALA A 307 2.30 18.96 7.39
CA ALA A 307 2.13 20.24 6.70
C ALA A 307 0.92 21.02 7.20
N GLN A 308 -0.16 20.35 7.62
CA GLN A 308 -1.33 21.00 8.23
C GLN A 308 -1.01 21.57 9.62
N ALA A 309 -0.31 20.81 10.45
CA ALA A 309 0.08 21.22 11.80
C ALA A 309 1.29 22.18 11.84
N GLY A 310 1.94 22.42 10.69
CA GLY A 310 3.13 23.28 10.63
C GLY A 310 4.38 22.65 11.26
N VAL A 311 4.44 21.32 11.25
CA VAL A 311 5.59 20.53 11.71
C VAL A 311 6.74 20.67 10.71
N LEU A 312 7.94 20.84 11.23
CA LEU A 312 9.21 20.89 10.50
C LEU A 312 10.04 19.66 10.87
N GLU A 313 10.88 19.16 9.96
CA GLU A 313 11.70 17.95 10.22
C GLU A 313 12.69 18.14 11.39
N ALA A 314 13.11 19.38 11.66
CA ALA A 314 14.00 19.70 12.79
C ALA A 314 13.27 19.86 14.14
N ASP A 315 11.94 19.77 14.17
CA ASP A 315 11.18 19.87 15.42
C ASP A 315 11.45 18.64 16.30
N SER A 316 11.60 18.84 17.62
CA SER A 316 11.67 17.71 18.55
C SER A 316 10.33 16.99 18.66
N PRO A 317 10.28 15.70 19.06
CA PRO A 317 9.03 14.97 19.25
C PRO A 317 8.02 15.72 20.13
N ALA A 318 8.49 16.35 21.21
CA ALA A 318 7.66 17.17 22.09
C ALA A 318 7.06 18.42 21.39
N LEU A 319 7.81 19.06 20.49
CA LEU A 319 7.32 20.20 19.72
C LEU A 319 6.33 19.76 18.63
N VAL A 320 6.54 18.59 18.03
CA VAL A 320 5.57 17.99 17.10
C VAL A 320 4.26 17.69 17.81
N ALA A 321 4.31 17.05 18.98
CA ALA A 321 3.13 16.79 19.80
C ALA A 321 2.38 18.09 20.13
N ALA A 322 3.08 19.15 20.55
CA ALA A 322 2.47 20.44 20.86
C ALA A 322 1.81 21.11 19.63
N LYS A 323 2.42 21.01 18.45
CA LYS A 323 1.86 21.56 17.20
C LYS A 323 0.65 20.75 16.71
N LEU A 324 0.68 19.43 16.86
CA LEU A 324 -0.47 18.57 16.59
C LEU A 324 -1.62 18.88 17.55
N ASP A 325 -1.31 19.09 18.82
CA ASP A 325 -2.27 19.49 19.83
C ASP A 325 -2.98 20.79 19.43
N GLU A 326 -2.20 21.82 19.08
CA GLU A 326 -2.75 23.10 18.60
C GLU A 326 -3.57 22.95 17.31
N SER A 327 -3.15 22.06 16.41
CA SER A 327 -3.88 21.81 15.15
C SER A 327 -5.20 21.07 15.34
N VAL A 328 -5.35 20.31 16.43
CA VAL A 328 -6.58 19.57 16.78
C VAL A 328 -7.48 20.38 17.71
N ASP A 329 -6.90 21.22 18.57
CA ASP A 329 -7.64 22.01 19.55
C ASP A 329 -8.60 23.01 18.87
N GLY A 330 -9.89 22.89 19.19
CA GLY A 330 -10.95 23.70 18.58
C GLY A 330 -11.34 23.28 17.16
N LEU A 331 -10.70 22.25 16.60
CA LEU A 331 -11.09 21.63 15.34
C LEU A 331 -12.07 20.47 15.55
N VAL A 332 -11.88 19.68 16.61
CA VAL A 332 -12.75 18.56 17.01
C VAL A 332 -13.30 18.75 18.42
N ASP A 333 -14.34 18.01 18.78
CA ASP A 333 -14.93 18.05 20.11
C ASP A 333 -13.92 17.61 21.19
N GLN A 334 -14.02 18.20 22.39
CA GLN A 334 -13.08 17.94 23.47
C GLN A 334 -13.03 16.45 23.89
N ALA A 335 -14.14 15.74 23.75
CA ALA A 335 -14.23 14.30 24.02
C ALA A 335 -13.48 13.45 22.97
N GLU A 336 -13.25 13.97 21.77
CA GLU A 336 -12.58 13.27 20.67
C GLU A 336 -11.11 13.69 20.50
N ALA A 337 -10.75 14.88 20.97
CA ALA A 337 -9.44 15.48 20.78
C ALA A 337 -8.28 14.56 21.21
N GLY A 338 -8.37 13.94 22.39
CA GLY A 338 -7.33 13.04 22.89
C GLY A 338 -7.09 11.82 21.99
N TRP A 339 -8.18 11.21 21.51
CA TRP A 339 -8.14 10.08 20.58
C TRP A 339 -7.54 10.45 19.22
N VAL A 340 -7.94 11.60 18.65
CA VAL A 340 -7.39 12.10 17.38
C VAL A 340 -5.90 12.44 17.52
N LYS A 341 -5.52 13.15 18.60
CA LYS A 341 -4.13 13.52 18.89
C LYS A 341 -3.22 12.30 18.99
N ARG A 342 -3.65 11.25 19.70
CA ARG A 342 -2.90 9.99 19.83
C ARG A 342 -2.56 9.39 18.46
N HIS A 343 -3.55 9.22 17.59
CA HIS A 343 -3.37 8.56 16.29
C HIS A 343 -2.66 9.44 15.25
N LEU A 344 -2.83 10.77 15.31
CA LEU A 344 -2.03 11.69 14.48
C LEU A 344 -0.58 11.75 14.96
N GLY A 345 -0.35 11.63 16.28
CA GLY A 345 0.99 11.57 16.86
C GLY A 345 1.80 10.38 16.35
N VAL A 346 1.16 9.21 16.21
CA VAL A 346 1.79 8.05 15.56
C VAL A 346 2.12 8.38 14.12
N LEU A 347 1.19 8.93 13.34
CA LEU A 347 1.43 9.25 11.93
C LEU A 347 2.55 10.29 11.72
N ALA A 348 2.67 11.26 12.63
CA ALA A 348 3.66 12.34 12.58
C ALA A 348 4.97 12.04 13.35
N GLY A 349 5.10 10.85 13.96
CA GLY A 349 6.32 10.42 14.63
C GLY A 349 6.59 11.07 16.00
N SER A 350 5.55 11.47 16.72
CA SER A 350 5.67 12.10 18.04
C SER A 350 5.25 11.23 19.22
N SER A 351 4.73 10.02 18.97
CA SER A 351 4.36 9.07 20.03
C SER A 351 5.56 8.19 20.41
N GLU A 352 5.99 8.26 21.68
CA GLU A 352 7.00 7.35 22.25
C GLU A 352 6.39 6.00 22.70
N ASP A 353 5.06 5.94 22.84
CA ASP A 353 4.34 4.74 23.25
C ASP A 353 4.18 3.75 22.07
N GLY A 354 5.19 2.90 21.89
CA GLY A 354 5.17 1.78 20.95
C GLY A 354 4.21 0.62 21.33
N GLU A 355 3.50 0.73 22.46
CA GLU A 355 2.61 -0.32 23.00
C GLU A 355 1.11 -0.01 22.87
N ALA A 356 0.74 0.91 21.98
CA ALA A 356 -0.67 1.08 21.64
C ALA A 356 -1.12 -0.11 20.78
N ASN A 357 -1.70 -1.14 21.39
CA ASN A 357 -2.49 -2.21 20.75
C ASN A 357 -3.77 -1.60 20.12
N THR A 358 -3.58 -0.60 19.26
CA THR A 358 -4.62 0.16 18.60
C THR A 358 -5.09 -0.62 17.39
N ASN A 359 -6.40 -0.59 17.12
CA ASN A 359 -6.97 -1.24 15.96
C ASN A 359 -6.76 -0.35 14.73
N ARG A 360 -6.38 -0.93 13.58
CA ARG A 360 -6.28 -0.25 12.29
C ARG A 360 -7.51 0.60 11.96
N ASP A 361 -8.71 0.09 12.24
CA ASP A 361 -9.95 0.81 11.98
C ASP A 361 -10.05 2.08 12.84
N GLU A 362 -9.56 2.05 14.09
CA GLU A 362 -9.53 3.23 14.97
C GLU A 362 -8.57 4.30 14.46
N ALA A 363 -7.40 3.89 13.95
CA ALA A 363 -6.46 4.81 13.32
C ALA A 363 -7.09 5.49 12.09
N PHE A 364 -7.73 4.72 11.23
CA PHE A 364 -8.41 5.23 10.03
C PHE A 364 -9.53 6.20 10.41
N ALA A 365 -10.33 5.84 11.41
CA ALA A 365 -11.39 6.68 11.95
C ALA A 365 -10.85 8.00 12.51
N ALA A 366 -9.74 7.98 13.24
CA ALA A 366 -9.13 9.17 13.82
C ALA A 366 -8.60 10.12 12.73
N TRP A 367 -7.88 9.58 11.75
CA TRP A 367 -7.36 10.35 10.61
C TRP A 367 -8.49 10.91 9.76
N ARG A 368 -9.53 10.12 9.48
CA ARG A 368 -10.74 10.56 8.78
C ARG A 368 -11.42 11.70 9.53
N ARG A 369 -11.67 11.55 10.83
CA ARG A 369 -12.33 12.58 11.65
C ARG A 369 -11.58 13.90 11.61
N TYR A 370 -10.26 13.86 11.66
CA TYR A 370 -9.41 15.04 11.51
C TYR A 370 -9.59 15.72 10.14
N LEU A 371 -9.56 14.95 9.05
CA LEU A 371 -9.75 15.47 7.69
C LEU A 371 -11.18 16.01 7.45
N GLU A 372 -12.20 15.34 8.00
CA GLU A 372 -13.59 15.81 8.01
C GLU A 372 -13.70 17.17 8.71
N ALA A 373 -13.11 17.30 9.89
CA ALA A 373 -13.12 18.55 10.64
C ALA A 373 -12.45 19.71 9.88
N LEU A 374 -11.35 19.43 9.15
CA LEU A 374 -10.73 20.41 8.25
C LEU A 374 -11.68 20.83 7.12
N ALA A 375 -12.40 19.87 6.55
CA ALA A 375 -13.37 20.10 5.47
C ALA A 375 -14.65 20.81 5.95
N GLU A 376 -15.06 20.62 7.21
CA GLU A 376 -16.16 21.34 7.86
C GLU A 376 -15.86 22.84 7.96
N GLN A 377 -14.61 23.23 8.23
CA GLN A 377 -14.22 24.65 8.29
C GLN A 377 -14.23 25.32 6.92
N ARG A 378 -13.74 24.63 5.89
CA ARG A 378 -13.65 25.12 4.51
C ARG A 378 -13.42 23.97 3.53
N PRO A 379 -13.81 24.13 2.24
CA PRO A 379 -13.56 23.12 1.23
C PRO A 379 -12.09 22.67 1.22
N THR A 380 -11.87 21.36 1.19
CA THR A 380 -10.53 20.76 1.31
C THR A 380 -10.21 19.90 0.09
N VAL A 381 -9.00 20.07 -0.45
CA VAL A 381 -8.44 19.27 -1.54
C VAL A 381 -7.22 18.51 -1.02
N LEU A 382 -7.29 17.18 -1.10
CA LEU A 382 -6.21 16.27 -0.73
C LEU A 382 -5.63 15.64 -1.99
N VAL A 383 -4.35 15.88 -2.28
CA VAL A 383 -3.69 15.37 -3.49
C VAL A 383 -2.68 14.28 -3.14
N PHE A 384 -2.99 13.04 -3.52
CA PHE A 384 -2.09 11.89 -3.39
C PHE A 384 -1.34 11.66 -4.70
N GLU A 385 -0.05 12.00 -4.72
CA GLU A 385 0.79 11.78 -5.89
C GLU A 385 1.37 10.37 -5.96
N ASP A 386 1.43 9.84 -7.18
CA ASP A 386 2.08 8.57 -7.51
C ASP A 386 1.53 7.35 -6.74
N LEU A 387 0.21 7.24 -6.55
CA LEU A 387 -0.49 6.16 -5.81
C LEU A 387 -0.16 4.72 -6.23
N HIS A 388 0.45 4.51 -7.40
CA HIS A 388 0.95 3.20 -7.81
C HIS A 388 2.12 2.71 -6.93
N TRP A 389 2.81 3.63 -6.23
CA TRP A 389 3.81 3.31 -5.22
C TRP A 389 3.26 3.30 -3.79
N ALA A 390 1.98 3.67 -3.59
CA ALA A 390 1.37 3.60 -2.27
C ALA A 390 1.35 2.15 -1.77
N ASP A 391 1.51 1.98 -0.46
CA ASP A 391 1.19 0.73 0.19
C ASP A 391 -0.31 0.43 0.15
N ASP A 392 -0.67 -0.83 0.31
CA ASP A 392 -2.08 -1.24 0.37
C ASP A 392 -2.82 -0.62 1.57
N GLY A 393 -2.12 -0.33 2.65
CA GLY A 393 -2.67 0.37 3.81
C GLY A 393 -3.19 1.77 3.45
N LEU A 394 -2.36 2.59 2.81
CA LEU A 394 -2.75 3.93 2.34
C LEU A 394 -3.88 3.88 1.30
N LEU A 395 -3.85 2.90 0.39
CA LEU A 395 -4.92 2.71 -0.59
C LEU A 395 -6.26 2.36 0.08
N ASP A 396 -6.24 1.42 1.03
CA ASP A 396 -7.42 1.08 1.83
C ASP A 396 -7.92 2.28 2.64
N PHE A 397 -7.03 3.13 3.16
CA PHE A 397 -7.43 4.35 3.85
C PHE A 397 -8.12 5.33 2.91
N VAL A 398 -7.58 5.58 1.71
CA VAL A 398 -8.23 6.44 0.72
C VAL A 398 -9.59 5.88 0.32
N ASP A 399 -9.70 4.57 0.15
CA ASP A 399 -10.96 3.90 -0.12
C ASP A 399 -11.96 4.10 1.02
N SER A 400 -11.54 3.83 2.27
CA SER A 400 -12.33 4.01 3.48
C SER A 400 -12.77 5.47 3.68
N LEU A 401 -11.88 6.43 3.46
CA LEU A 401 -12.18 7.86 3.55
C LEU A 401 -13.33 8.24 2.61
N VAL A 402 -13.33 7.74 1.38
CA VAL A 402 -14.38 8.05 0.38
C VAL A 402 -15.70 7.34 0.69
N ASP A 403 -15.66 6.15 1.29
CA ASP A 403 -16.85 5.36 1.62
C ASP A 403 -17.55 5.86 2.90
N TRP A 404 -16.77 6.31 3.88
CA TRP A 404 -17.27 6.62 5.22
C TRP A 404 -17.40 8.11 5.53
N ALA A 405 -16.66 8.99 4.85
CA ALA A 405 -16.81 10.42 5.07
C ALA A 405 -18.03 10.97 4.32
N THR A 406 -18.93 11.62 5.06
CA THR A 406 -20.19 12.18 4.55
C THR A 406 -20.36 13.63 4.98
N ASP A 407 -21.18 14.38 4.25
CA ASP A 407 -21.61 15.74 4.60
C ASP A 407 -20.49 16.81 4.69
N VAL A 408 -19.32 16.55 4.09
CA VAL A 408 -18.19 17.50 4.07
C VAL A 408 -17.69 17.81 2.64
N PRO A 409 -17.34 19.07 2.33
CA PRO A 409 -16.89 19.47 0.99
C PRO A 409 -15.42 19.11 0.75
N MET A 410 -15.16 17.87 0.34
CA MET A 410 -13.81 17.33 0.14
C MET A 410 -13.58 16.77 -1.27
N LEU A 411 -12.46 17.13 -1.89
CA LEU A 411 -11.98 16.49 -3.13
C LEU A 411 -10.68 15.74 -2.83
N VAL A 412 -10.69 14.42 -3.05
CA VAL A 412 -9.52 13.57 -3.02
C VAL A 412 -9.04 13.35 -4.45
N LEU A 413 -7.82 13.80 -4.78
CA LEU A 413 -7.23 13.72 -6.11
C LEU A 413 -6.01 12.80 -6.08
N GLY A 414 -6.11 11.64 -6.73
CA GLY A 414 -5.03 10.70 -6.91
C GLY A 414 -4.33 10.87 -8.26
N THR A 415 -3.01 10.68 -8.32
CA THR A 415 -2.32 10.44 -9.59
C THR A 415 -1.68 9.05 -9.58
N ALA A 416 -1.86 8.29 -10.66
CA ALA A 416 -1.42 6.90 -10.74
C ALA A 416 -0.94 6.53 -12.14
N ARG A 417 -0.26 5.39 -12.23
CA ARG A 417 -0.01 4.70 -13.50
C ARG A 417 -0.98 3.51 -13.64
N PRO A 418 -1.16 2.95 -14.86
CA PRO A 418 -2.10 1.84 -15.09
C PRO A 418 -1.90 0.62 -14.19
N GLU A 419 -0.69 0.41 -13.68
CA GLU A 419 -0.27 -0.64 -12.76
C GLU A 419 -1.12 -0.64 -11.47
N LEU A 420 -1.59 0.52 -11.01
CA LEU A 420 -2.51 0.61 -9.87
C LEU A 420 -3.81 -0.15 -10.15
N LEU A 421 -4.38 0.01 -11.35
CA LEU A 421 -5.63 -0.66 -11.72
C LEU A 421 -5.42 -2.14 -12.01
N ALA A 422 -4.21 -2.54 -12.41
CA ALA A 422 -3.84 -3.96 -12.52
C ALA A 422 -3.73 -4.62 -11.14
N ARG A 423 -3.11 -3.93 -10.17
CA ARG A 423 -3.00 -4.38 -8.77
C ARG A 423 -4.34 -4.37 -8.04
N ARG A 424 -5.17 -3.35 -8.29
CA ARG A 424 -6.51 -3.17 -7.71
C ARG A 424 -7.57 -2.90 -8.79
N PRO A 425 -8.12 -3.96 -9.41
CA PRO A 425 -9.16 -3.81 -10.43
C PRO A 425 -10.43 -3.10 -9.95
N GLY A 426 -10.72 -3.16 -8.65
CA GLY A 426 -11.87 -2.50 -8.01
C GLY A 426 -11.64 -1.03 -7.64
N TRP A 427 -10.47 -0.45 -7.88
CA TRP A 427 -10.14 0.92 -7.45
C TRP A 427 -11.12 1.96 -7.99
N GLY A 428 -11.84 2.64 -7.10
CA GLY A 428 -12.89 3.61 -7.45
C GLY A 428 -14.12 3.00 -8.16
N GLY A 429 -14.16 1.68 -8.37
CA GLY A 429 -15.29 0.97 -8.97
C GLY A 429 -16.41 0.72 -7.96
N GLY A 430 -17.67 0.89 -8.38
CA GLY A 430 -18.84 0.66 -7.51
C GLY A 430 -19.16 1.79 -6.52
N LYS A 431 -18.30 2.80 -6.41
CA LYS A 431 -18.51 3.96 -5.51
C LYS A 431 -19.30 5.07 -6.20
N ARG A 432 -20.23 5.72 -5.47
CA ARG A 432 -21.12 6.77 -6.02
C ARG A 432 -20.40 8.07 -6.41
N ASN A 433 -19.27 8.37 -5.75
CA ASN A 433 -18.54 9.64 -5.88
C ASN A 433 -17.08 9.43 -6.30
N ALA A 434 -16.78 8.41 -7.10
CA ALA A 434 -15.43 8.16 -7.61
C ALA A 434 -15.38 8.26 -9.14
N THR A 435 -14.30 8.82 -9.69
CA THR A 435 -14.06 8.95 -11.13
C THR A 435 -12.60 8.66 -11.45
N SER A 436 -12.35 7.73 -12.36
CA SER A 436 -11.00 7.44 -12.88
C SER A 436 -10.86 8.00 -14.30
N LEU A 437 -9.91 8.93 -14.48
CA LEU A 437 -9.62 9.57 -15.76
C LEU A 437 -8.33 9.03 -16.35
N SER A 438 -8.46 8.22 -17.40
CA SER A 438 -7.32 7.70 -18.16
C SER A 438 -6.84 8.74 -19.18
N LEU A 439 -5.64 9.26 -19.00
CA LEU A 439 -5.04 10.24 -19.89
C LEU A 439 -4.44 9.55 -21.12
N SER A 440 -5.01 9.84 -22.30
CA SER A 440 -4.48 9.44 -23.61
C SER A 440 -3.23 10.24 -23.99
N ARG A 441 -2.50 9.82 -25.02
CA ARG A 441 -1.48 10.66 -25.67
C ARG A 441 -2.16 11.87 -26.33
N LEU A 442 -1.47 13.01 -26.39
CA LEU A 442 -1.92 14.18 -27.14
C LEU A 442 -2.01 13.84 -28.63
N GLY A 443 -3.01 14.38 -29.32
CA GLY A 443 -3.10 14.26 -30.77
C GLY A 443 -1.98 15.03 -31.49
N ASP A 444 -1.75 14.73 -32.77
CA ASP A 444 -0.69 15.38 -33.56
C ASP A 444 -0.84 16.91 -33.62
N VAL A 445 -2.07 17.40 -33.68
CA VAL A 445 -2.38 18.84 -33.70
C VAL A 445 -2.01 19.51 -32.37
N GLU A 446 -2.29 18.85 -31.26
CA GLU A 446 -2.01 19.35 -29.91
C GLU A 446 -0.51 19.28 -29.61
N THR A 447 0.13 18.16 -29.96
CA THR A 447 1.58 17.97 -29.86
C THR A 447 2.33 19.00 -30.69
N SER A 448 1.87 19.28 -31.92
CA SER A 448 2.42 20.34 -32.77
C SER A 448 2.31 21.71 -32.11
N ARG A 449 1.15 22.02 -31.54
CA ARG A 449 0.91 23.30 -30.86
C ARG A 449 1.80 23.44 -29.62
N MET A 450 1.98 22.36 -28.87
CA MET A 450 2.87 22.32 -27.71
C MET A 450 4.32 22.55 -28.13
N ILE A 451 4.83 21.83 -29.15
CA ILE A 451 6.19 22.00 -29.67
C ILE A 451 6.39 23.42 -30.21
N ALA A 452 5.47 23.95 -31.02
CA ALA A 452 5.53 25.31 -31.54
C ALA A 452 5.62 26.36 -30.40
N SER A 453 4.82 26.17 -29.34
CA SER A 453 4.87 27.03 -28.16
C SER A 453 6.17 26.88 -27.36
N LEU A 454 6.72 25.67 -27.28
CA LEU A 454 8.00 25.41 -26.58
C LEU A 454 9.18 26.06 -27.32
N LEU A 455 9.17 26.02 -28.65
CA LEU A 455 10.21 26.59 -29.52
C LEU A 455 10.06 28.10 -29.75
N GLY A 456 8.98 28.73 -29.27
CA GLY A 456 8.67 30.13 -29.54
C GLY A 456 8.45 30.45 -31.03
N ARG A 457 8.20 29.44 -31.88
CA ARG A 457 8.01 29.56 -33.34
C ARG A 457 6.59 29.12 -33.69
N SER A 458 5.82 29.98 -34.37
CA SER A 458 4.45 29.68 -34.77
C SER A 458 4.34 28.69 -35.94
N VAL A 459 5.42 28.47 -36.70
CA VAL A 459 5.49 27.54 -37.83
C VAL A 459 6.88 26.90 -37.84
N LEU A 460 6.93 25.58 -37.98
CA LEU A 460 8.14 24.80 -38.20
C LEU A 460 8.15 24.27 -39.65
N PRO A 461 9.32 23.97 -40.23
CA PRO A 461 9.38 23.23 -41.48
C PRO A 461 8.63 21.89 -41.36
N ALA A 462 7.92 21.49 -42.42
CA ALA A 462 7.03 20.33 -42.39
C ALA A 462 7.76 19.02 -42.08
N GLU A 463 9.01 18.87 -42.54
CA GLU A 463 9.85 17.69 -42.26
C GLU A 463 10.25 17.65 -40.77
N THR A 464 10.73 18.76 -40.20
CA THR A 464 11.09 18.87 -38.78
C THR A 464 9.88 18.64 -37.87
N GLN A 465 8.73 19.22 -38.21
CA GLN A 465 7.49 19.03 -37.45
C GLN A 465 7.06 17.56 -37.48
N SER A 466 7.08 16.91 -38.65
CA SER A 466 6.74 15.49 -38.79
C SER A 466 7.69 14.61 -37.98
N ALA A 467 9.00 14.88 -38.03
CA ALA A 467 10.01 14.12 -37.28
C ALA A 467 9.88 14.28 -35.76
N LEU A 468 9.52 15.48 -35.28
CA LEU A 468 9.27 15.74 -33.86
C LEU A 468 7.96 15.12 -33.38
N LEU A 469 6.91 15.12 -34.21
CA LEU A 469 5.63 14.47 -33.89
C LEU A 469 5.76 12.96 -33.80
N GLU A 470 6.41 12.34 -34.79
CA GLU A 470 6.63 10.90 -34.84
C GLU A 470 7.40 10.40 -33.60
N ARG A 471 8.37 11.19 -33.13
CA ARG A 471 9.20 10.83 -31.96
C ARG A 471 8.60 11.20 -30.61
N ALA A 472 7.90 12.33 -30.53
CA ALA A 472 7.17 12.67 -29.32
C ALA A 472 6.07 11.65 -29.03
N GLU A 473 5.53 11.00 -30.09
CA GLU A 473 4.42 10.04 -30.03
C GLU A 473 3.24 10.54 -29.17
N GLY A 474 3.00 11.86 -29.18
CA GLY A 474 1.97 12.50 -28.36
C GLY A 474 2.23 12.51 -26.85
N ASN A 475 3.43 12.13 -26.37
CA ASN A 475 3.81 12.27 -24.97
C ASN A 475 4.32 13.70 -24.70
N PRO A 476 3.65 14.51 -23.85
CA PRO A 476 4.04 15.88 -23.53
C PRO A 476 5.48 16.01 -23.02
N LEU A 477 5.95 15.07 -22.19
CA LEU A 477 7.33 15.06 -21.72
C LEU A 477 8.31 14.89 -22.87
N TYR A 478 8.00 14.01 -23.83
CA TYR A 478 8.87 13.76 -24.97
C TYR A 478 8.88 14.98 -25.89
N ALA A 479 7.71 15.55 -26.17
CA ALA A 479 7.59 16.80 -26.91
C ALA A 479 8.42 17.92 -26.28
N GLU A 480 8.38 18.06 -24.95
CA GLU A 480 9.21 19.00 -24.20
C GLU A 480 10.71 18.71 -24.32
N GLN A 481 11.14 17.47 -24.13
CA GLN A 481 12.56 17.10 -24.23
C GLN A 481 13.10 17.24 -25.67
N TYR A 482 12.33 16.86 -26.70
CA TYR A 482 12.73 17.02 -28.10
C TYR A 482 12.74 18.48 -28.53
N ALA A 483 11.76 19.28 -28.13
CA ALA A 483 11.77 20.72 -28.38
C ALA A 483 12.98 21.37 -27.70
N ARG A 484 13.26 21.03 -26.43
CA ARG A 484 14.44 21.51 -25.69
C ARG A 484 15.75 21.09 -26.32
N MET A 485 15.84 19.87 -26.83
CA MET A 485 17.05 19.42 -27.52
C MET A 485 17.22 20.16 -28.86
N PHE A 486 16.15 20.43 -29.60
CA PHE A 486 16.19 21.29 -30.80
C PHE A 486 16.60 22.73 -30.46
N VAL A 487 16.40 23.12 -29.22
CA VAL A 487 16.74 24.38 -28.57
C VAL A 487 18.06 24.27 -27.80
N GLU A 488 18.69 23.13 -27.70
CA GLU A 488 20.07 22.99 -27.20
C GLU A 488 21.02 22.65 -28.35
N ARG A 489 20.46 22.29 -29.52
CA ARG A 489 21.12 21.97 -30.79
C ARG A 489 20.62 22.79 -31.99
N GLY A 490 19.82 23.86 -31.81
CA GLY A 490 19.47 25.00 -32.71
C GLY A 490 19.87 24.99 -34.18
N ASP A 491 18.95 25.40 -35.05
CA ASP A 491 19.04 25.53 -36.53
C ASP A 491 20.01 24.62 -37.31
N ALA A 492 20.31 23.44 -36.75
CA ALA A 492 20.83 22.31 -37.45
C ALA A 492 19.74 21.39 -37.83
N ASP A 493 19.45 21.47 -39.10
CA ASP A 493 18.42 20.69 -39.73
C ASP A 493 18.84 19.21 -39.93
N ASP A 494 20.02 18.76 -39.49
CA ASP A 494 20.62 17.50 -40.00
C ASP A 494 21.21 16.50 -38.96
N LEU A 495 20.92 16.62 -37.66
CA LEU A 495 21.22 15.53 -36.69
C LEU A 495 19.95 14.72 -36.37
N PRO A 496 20.01 13.36 -36.37
CA PRO A 496 18.87 12.56 -35.97
C PRO A 496 18.48 12.88 -34.52
N LEU A 497 17.17 12.91 -34.29
CA LEU A 497 16.59 13.01 -32.95
C LEU A 497 16.68 11.60 -32.30
N PRO A 498 17.15 11.46 -31.03
CA PRO A 498 17.31 10.16 -30.34
C PRO A 498 16.11 9.23 -30.40
N GLU A 499 16.38 7.93 -30.58
CA GLU A 499 15.37 6.86 -30.59
C GLU A 499 14.73 6.61 -29.22
N THR A 500 15.42 6.96 -28.12
CA THR A 500 14.89 6.77 -26.76
C THR A 500 15.14 7.99 -25.88
N VAL A 501 14.18 8.29 -25.00
CA VAL A 501 14.30 9.38 -24.00
C VAL A 501 15.45 9.15 -23.02
N GLN A 502 15.79 7.89 -22.74
CA GLN A 502 16.96 7.53 -21.92
C GLN A 502 18.27 7.94 -22.62
N GLY A 503 18.37 7.74 -23.94
CA GLY A 503 19.51 8.19 -24.75
C GLY A 503 19.66 9.71 -24.78
N ILE A 504 18.54 10.46 -24.87
CA ILE A 504 18.55 11.94 -24.78
C ILE A 504 19.12 12.37 -23.43
N ILE A 505 18.59 11.82 -22.34
CA ILE A 505 18.99 12.18 -20.99
C ILE A 505 20.46 11.81 -20.75
N ALA A 506 20.91 10.64 -21.20
CA ALA A 506 22.30 10.21 -21.09
C ALA A 506 23.25 11.14 -21.83
N ALA A 507 22.92 11.53 -23.07
CA ALA A 507 23.72 12.48 -23.84
C ALA A 507 23.77 13.87 -23.18
N ARG A 508 22.65 14.35 -22.63
CA ARG A 508 22.59 15.61 -21.88
C ARG A 508 23.42 15.56 -20.59
N LEU A 509 23.39 14.43 -19.87
CA LEU A 509 24.23 14.22 -18.68
C LEU A 509 25.72 14.14 -19.04
N ASP A 510 26.07 13.52 -20.16
CA ASP A 510 27.45 13.40 -20.64
C ASP A 510 28.02 14.73 -21.15
N ALA A 511 27.16 15.65 -21.62
CA ALA A 511 27.53 17.01 -21.99
C ALA A 511 27.78 17.93 -20.77
N LEU A 512 27.45 17.51 -19.54
CA LEU A 512 27.73 18.28 -18.34
C LEU A 512 29.23 18.25 -18.00
N PRO A 513 29.79 19.37 -17.48
CA PRO A 513 31.11 19.35 -16.86
C PRO A 513 31.22 18.27 -15.77
N ALA A 514 32.40 17.66 -15.62
CA ALA A 514 32.60 16.50 -14.75
C ALA A 514 32.08 16.69 -13.31
N ALA A 515 32.31 17.87 -12.72
CA ALA A 515 31.84 18.21 -11.38
C ALA A 515 30.30 18.32 -11.29
N GLU A 516 29.65 18.85 -12.34
CA GLU A 516 28.19 18.93 -12.40
C GLU A 516 27.56 17.55 -12.61
N LYS A 517 28.13 16.73 -13.51
CA LYS A 517 27.69 15.36 -13.77
C LYS A 517 27.78 14.50 -12.51
N GLU A 518 28.90 14.60 -11.79
CA GLU A 518 29.12 13.89 -10.54
C GLU A 518 28.12 14.31 -9.46
N LEU A 519 27.79 15.60 -9.37
CA LEU A 519 26.78 16.10 -8.43
C LEU A 519 25.38 15.55 -8.74
N VAL A 520 25.01 15.48 -10.02
CA VAL A 520 23.76 14.86 -10.46
C VAL A 520 23.73 13.37 -10.11
N GLN A 521 24.83 12.65 -10.33
CA GLN A 521 24.96 11.24 -9.96
C GLN A 521 24.88 11.03 -8.44
N ASN A 522 25.53 11.88 -7.63
CA ASN A 522 25.43 11.84 -6.15
C ASN A 522 23.98 12.05 -5.70
N SER A 523 23.31 13.04 -6.29
CA SER A 523 21.90 13.35 -6.01
C SER A 523 20.97 12.19 -6.37
N ALA A 524 21.28 11.46 -7.45
CA ALA A 524 20.48 10.34 -7.90
C ALA A 524 20.48 9.15 -6.93
N VAL A 525 21.54 8.98 -6.14
CA VAL A 525 21.64 7.96 -5.08
C VAL A 525 20.75 8.31 -3.89
N VAL A 526 20.73 9.58 -3.48
CA VAL A 526 19.89 10.06 -2.36
C VAL A 526 18.41 9.86 -2.69
N GLY A 527 17.98 10.23 -3.90
CA GLY A 527 16.61 10.01 -4.32
C GLY A 527 16.13 11.04 -5.35
N LYS A 528 14.81 11.11 -5.54
CA LYS A 528 14.21 12.14 -6.41
C LYS A 528 14.29 13.53 -5.78
N VAL A 529 14.15 13.59 -4.45
CA VAL A 529 14.32 14.78 -3.63
C VAL A 529 15.59 14.58 -2.81
N PHE A 530 16.39 15.63 -2.65
CA PHE A 530 17.67 15.57 -1.97
C PHE A 530 18.04 16.94 -1.40
N TRP A 531 18.97 16.93 -0.43
CA TRP A 531 19.37 18.11 0.33
C TRP A 531 20.87 18.37 0.19
N THR A 532 21.28 19.62 0.30
CA THR A 532 22.69 20.03 0.22
C THR A 532 23.60 19.25 1.16
N GLY A 533 23.18 19.03 2.41
CA GLY A 533 23.91 18.22 3.40
C GLY A 533 24.03 16.76 3.00
N ALA A 534 23.02 16.16 2.35
CA ALA A 534 23.09 14.80 1.85
C ALA A 534 24.12 14.68 0.73
N ILE A 535 24.19 15.68 -0.15
CA ILE A 535 25.18 15.71 -1.24
C ILE A 535 26.60 15.91 -0.70
N GLU A 536 26.77 16.71 0.34
CA GLU A 536 28.03 16.83 1.06
C GLU A 536 28.45 15.50 1.67
N ALA A 537 27.52 14.81 2.33
CA ALA A 537 27.77 13.52 2.93
C ALA A 537 28.08 12.43 1.89
N VAL A 538 27.40 12.38 0.75
CA VAL A 538 27.57 11.35 -0.31
C VAL A 538 28.76 11.65 -1.22
N GLY A 539 28.98 12.92 -1.58
CA GLY A 539 29.95 13.34 -2.60
C GLY A 539 31.21 14.00 -2.07
N GLY A 540 31.26 14.39 -0.78
CA GLY A 540 32.39 15.11 -0.20
C GLY A 540 32.55 16.56 -0.67
N VAL A 541 31.55 17.11 -1.37
CA VAL A 541 31.51 18.50 -1.83
C VAL A 541 30.87 19.36 -0.75
N SER A 542 31.56 20.40 -0.26
CA SER A 542 31.00 21.29 0.78
C SER A 542 29.63 21.86 0.36
N ALA A 543 28.68 22.02 1.29
CA ALA A 543 27.34 22.53 1.02
C ALA A 543 27.30 23.82 0.18
N GLY A 544 28.25 24.74 0.39
CA GLY A 544 28.32 26.00 -0.37
C GLY A 544 28.67 25.82 -1.85
N GLU A 545 29.53 24.86 -2.19
CA GLU A 545 29.85 24.54 -3.59
C GLU A 545 28.76 23.67 -4.22
N ALA A 546 28.14 22.77 -3.45
CA ALA A 546 27.00 22.00 -3.89
C ALA A 546 25.81 22.91 -4.26
N ASP A 547 25.47 23.91 -3.44
CA ASP A 547 24.39 24.87 -3.73
C ASP A 547 24.69 25.68 -5.00
N ARG A 548 25.95 26.10 -5.21
CA ARG A 548 26.37 26.81 -6.43
C ARG A 548 26.19 25.96 -7.69
N LEU A 549 26.64 24.71 -7.67
CA LEU A 549 26.54 23.80 -8.81
C LEU A 549 25.09 23.36 -9.04
N LEU A 550 24.29 23.13 -8.00
CA LEU A 550 22.85 22.86 -8.10
C LEU A 550 22.09 24.04 -8.68
N HIS A 551 22.49 25.28 -8.38
CA HIS A 551 21.96 26.46 -9.04
C HIS A 551 22.25 26.50 -10.55
N LEU A 552 23.41 26.00 -11.01
CA LEU A 552 23.70 25.85 -12.44
C LEU A 552 22.86 24.73 -13.06
N LEU A 553 22.70 23.61 -12.36
CA LEU A 553 21.89 22.47 -12.79
C LEU A 553 20.38 22.79 -12.84
N ASP A 554 19.89 23.67 -11.97
CA ASP A 554 18.50 24.19 -12.03
C ASP A 554 18.29 25.04 -13.28
N ARG A 555 19.28 25.89 -13.64
CA ARG A 555 19.26 26.65 -14.90
C ARG A 555 19.34 25.75 -16.14
N LYS A 556 20.07 24.63 -16.06
CA LYS A 556 20.12 23.58 -17.09
C LYS A 556 18.92 22.61 -17.00
N GLU A 557 18.00 22.86 -16.06
CA GLU A 557 16.73 22.18 -15.87
C GLU A 557 16.83 20.68 -15.56
N PHE A 558 17.96 20.22 -15.00
CA PHE A 558 18.10 18.86 -14.47
C PHE A 558 17.39 18.70 -13.12
N VAL A 559 17.50 19.74 -12.30
CA VAL A 559 16.95 19.80 -10.94
C VAL A 559 16.11 21.07 -10.79
N ARG A 560 15.40 21.20 -9.67
CA ARG A 560 14.66 22.39 -9.29
C ARG A 560 14.79 22.59 -7.79
N ARG A 561 15.01 23.82 -7.35
CA ARG A 561 14.98 24.18 -5.93
C ARG A 561 13.55 24.25 -5.41
N GLU A 562 13.30 23.63 -4.26
CA GLU A 562 12.01 23.73 -3.57
C GLU A 562 11.91 25.02 -2.74
N ARG A 563 10.71 25.62 -2.73
CA ARG A 563 10.49 26.93 -2.10
C ARG A 563 10.40 26.85 -0.58
N ARG A 564 9.99 25.69 -0.06
CA ARG A 564 9.86 25.40 1.37
C ARG A 564 10.64 24.11 1.63
N PRO A 565 11.88 24.18 2.12
CA PRO A 565 12.63 22.99 2.45
C PRO A 565 11.98 22.29 3.63
N SER A 566 11.86 20.96 3.53
CA SER A 566 11.44 20.05 4.58
C SER A 566 12.40 20.06 5.78
N LEU A 567 13.71 20.16 5.51
CA LEU A 567 14.76 20.25 6.53
C LEU A 567 15.17 21.70 6.80
N ALA A 568 15.10 22.11 8.07
CA ALA A 568 15.52 23.44 8.48
C ALA A 568 17.05 23.61 8.36
N GLY A 569 17.48 24.69 7.71
CA GLY A 569 18.91 24.97 7.48
C GLY A 569 19.49 24.32 6.22
N GLU A 570 18.74 23.44 5.56
CA GLU A 570 19.13 22.79 4.32
C GLU A 570 18.45 23.42 3.10
N SER A 571 19.12 23.36 1.95
CA SER A 571 18.48 23.68 0.66
C SER A 571 18.00 22.38 0.02
N GLU A 572 16.69 22.32 -0.22
CA GLU A 572 16.04 21.16 -0.85
C GLU A 572 15.94 21.34 -2.36
N TYR A 573 16.28 20.28 -3.08
CA TYR A 573 16.21 20.19 -4.53
C TYR A 573 15.51 18.89 -4.94
N ALA A 574 14.83 18.94 -6.08
CA ALA A 574 14.20 17.79 -6.68
C ALA A 574 14.60 17.64 -8.14
N PHE A 575 14.74 16.41 -8.62
CA PHE A 575 14.84 16.14 -10.05
C PHE A 575 13.57 16.57 -10.77
N ARG A 576 13.69 17.35 -11.85
CA ARG A 576 12.52 17.76 -12.65
C ARG A 576 11.77 16.55 -13.21
N HIS A 577 12.52 15.50 -13.57
CA HIS A 577 11.97 14.24 -14.07
C HIS A 577 12.65 13.04 -13.42
N VAL A 578 11.86 12.05 -13.01
CA VAL A 578 12.36 10.80 -12.41
C VAL A 578 13.31 10.06 -13.36
N LEU A 579 13.04 10.10 -14.67
CA LEU A 579 13.91 9.51 -15.68
C LEU A 579 15.33 10.11 -15.67
N VAL A 580 15.50 11.38 -15.33
CA VAL A 580 16.82 12.01 -15.21
C VAL A 580 17.62 11.39 -14.07
N ARG A 581 16.98 11.22 -12.92
CA ARG A 581 17.55 10.51 -11.76
C ARG A 581 17.90 9.07 -12.13
N ASP A 582 16.98 8.32 -12.75
CA ASP A 582 17.19 6.90 -13.03
C ASP A 582 18.34 6.66 -14.01
N VAL A 583 18.47 7.50 -15.05
CA VAL A 583 19.61 7.45 -15.99
C VAL A 583 20.91 7.88 -15.31
N ALA A 584 20.89 8.94 -14.48
CA ALA A 584 22.07 9.35 -13.73
C ALA A 584 22.54 8.26 -12.76
N TYR A 585 21.61 7.62 -12.04
CA TYR A 585 21.88 6.52 -11.12
C TYR A 585 22.45 5.28 -11.85
N SER A 586 21.91 4.95 -13.03
CA SER A 586 22.36 3.78 -13.81
C SER A 586 23.77 3.93 -14.39
N GLN A 587 24.26 5.16 -14.61
CA GLN A 587 25.64 5.43 -15.05
C GLN A 587 26.70 5.22 -13.95
N ILE A 588 26.30 5.13 -12.67
CA ILE A 588 27.25 4.97 -11.54
C ILE A 588 27.75 3.52 -11.48
N PRO A 589 29.06 3.25 -11.35
CA PRO A 589 29.57 1.90 -11.15
C PRO A 589 29.05 1.23 -9.86
N ARG A 590 28.92 -0.11 -9.86
CA ARG A 590 28.34 -0.87 -8.73
C ARG A 590 29.04 -0.60 -7.39
N ALA A 591 30.37 -0.59 -7.37
CA ALA A 591 31.15 -0.32 -6.16
C ALA A 591 30.92 1.10 -5.62
N ALA A 592 30.88 2.10 -6.51
CA ALA A 592 30.58 3.47 -6.12
C ALA A 592 29.13 3.64 -5.63
N ARG A 593 28.16 2.88 -6.16
CA ARG A 593 26.78 2.90 -5.62
C ARG A 593 26.74 2.38 -4.19
N ALA A 594 27.43 1.26 -3.90
CA ALA A 594 27.46 0.67 -2.56
C ALA A 594 27.96 1.69 -1.52
N GLU A 595 29.10 2.34 -1.81
CA GLU A 595 29.67 3.38 -0.94
C GLU A 595 28.71 4.58 -0.77
N LYS A 596 28.11 5.06 -1.87
CA LYS A 596 27.20 6.20 -1.83
C LYS A 596 25.91 5.91 -1.06
N HIS A 597 25.36 4.71 -1.17
CA HIS A 597 24.21 4.29 -0.36
C HIS A 597 24.56 4.21 1.13
N LEU A 598 25.74 3.70 1.48
CA LEU A 598 26.21 3.69 2.86
C LEU A 598 26.33 5.12 3.43
N ARG A 599 26.95 6.04 2.68
CA ARG A 599 27.10 7.45 3.10
C ARG A 599 25.75 8.18 3.19
N ALA A 600 24.81 7.86 2.31
CA ALA A 600 23.45 8.38 2.38
C ALA A 600 22.74 7.91 3.66
N ALA A 601 22.83 6.62 3.99
CA ALA A 601 22.26 6.07 5.22
C ALA A 601 22.86 6.72 6.48
N GLU A 602 24.18 6.92 6.51
CA GLU A 602 24.87 7.57 7.64
C GLU A 602 24.47 9.05 7.80
N TRP A 603 24.20 9.75 6.70
CA TRP A 603 23.66 11.11 6.76
C TRP A 603 22.24 11.13 7.32
N VAL A 604 21.36 10.25 6.83
CA VAL A 604 19.98 10.15 7.31
C VAL A 604 19.95 9.85 8.81
N ALA A 605 20.79 8.92 9.29
CA ALA A 605 20.88 8.62 10.71
C ALA A 605 21.35 9.83 11.54
N ALA A 606 22.25 10.66 10.99
CA ALA A 606 22.76 11.84 11.66
C ALA A 606 21.75 13.00 11.79
N LEU A 607 20.64 12.98 11.05
CA LEU A 607 19.56 13.98 11.17
C LEU A 607 18.81 13.89 12.51
N GLY A 608 18.92 12.77 13.22
CA GLY A 608 18.08 12.44 14.36
C GLY A 608 16.70 11.95 13.92
N ARG A 609 15.84 11.58 14.89
CA ARG A 609 14.50 11.01 14.63
C ARG A 609 14.53 9.79 13.69
N GLU A 610 15.43 8.84 13.95
CA GLU A 610 15.61 7.64 13.11
C GLU A 610 14.30 6.89 12.83
N ALA A 611 13.34 6.91 13.77
CA ALA A 611 12.01 6.33 13.60
C ALA A 611 11.19 6.94 12.42
N ASP A 612 11.40 8.22 12.07
CA ASP A 612 10.70 8.88 10.95
C ASP A 612 11.32 8.59 9.60
N HIS A 613 12.53 8.04 9.61
CA HIS A 613 13.30 7.72 8.41
C HIS A 613 13.69 6.24 8.38
N ALA A 614 13.04 5.41 9.19
CA ALA A 614 13.41 4.02 9.41
C ALA A 614 13.37 3.22 8.11
N GLU A 615 12.33 3.42 7.29
CA GLU A 615 12.20 2.78 5.99
C GLU A 615 13.24 3.29 4.98
N MET A 616 13.62 4.58 5.05
CA MET A 616 14.68 5.16 4.21
C MET A 616 16.05 4.60 4.60
N LEU A 617 16.33 4.47 5.89
CA LEU A 617 17.54 3.84 6.42
C LEU A 617 17.61 2.37 6.00
N ALA A 618 16.52 1.63 6.15
CA ALA A 618 16.41 0.24 5.72
C ALA A 618 16.72 0.11 4.22
N TYR A 619 16.10 0.94 3.38
CA TYR A 619 16.35 0.97 1.94
C TYR A 619 17.83 1.18 1.60
N HIS A 620 18.48 2.21 2.16
CA HIS A 620 19.88 2.50 1.84
C HIS A 620 20.84 1.44 2.37
N PHE A 621 20.66 0.94 3.60
CA PHE A 621 21.52 -0.11 4.14
C PHE A 621 21.34 -1.46 3.43
N VAL A 622 20.11 -1.86 3.13
CA VAL A 622 19.83 -3.10 2.36
C VAL A 622 20.40 -2.99 0.95
N THR A 623 20.17 -1.87 0.25
CA THR A 623 20.73 -1.66 -1.10
C THR A 623 22.26 -1.70 -1.07
N ALA A 624 22.89 -1.05 -0.09
CA ALA A 624 24.34 -1.12 0.08
C ALA A 624 24.82 -2.57 0.32
N LEU A 625 24.11 -3.34 1.16
CA LEU A 625 24.43 -4.73 1.48
C LEU A 625 24.33 -5.64 0.26
N GLU A 626 23.26 -5.52 -0.53
CA GLU A 626 23.07 -6.28 -1.77
C GLU A 626 24.18 -5.98 -2.79
N LEU A 627 24.54 -4.70 -2.93
CA LEU A 627 25.60 -4.26 -3.84
C LEU A 627 26.98 -4.80 -3.38
N GLU A 628 27.30 -4.76 -2.09
CA GLU A 628 28.54 -5.33 -1.54
C GLU A 628 28.61 -6.86 -1.70
N ARG A 629 27.50 -7.58 -1.43
CA ARG A 629 27.40 -9.03 -1.68
C ARG A 629 27.61 -9.36 -3.15
N ALA A 630 27.01 -8.58 -4.05
CA ALA A 630 27.19 -8.75 -5.50
C ALA A 630 28.60 -8.40 -6.02
N LEU A 631 29.44 -7.78 -5.18
CA LEU A 631 30.87 -7.55 -5.43
C LEU A 631 31.76 -8.64 -4.81
N GLY A 632 31.19 -9.62 -4.10
CA GLY A 632 31.94 -10.68 -3.41
C GLY A 632 32.75 -10.20 -2.21
N ARG A 633 32.40 -9.03 -1.65
CA ARG A 633 33.08 -8.45 -0.48
C ARG A 633 32.41 -8.89 0.81
N GLU A 634 33.20 -8.98 1.86
CA GLU A 634 32.70 -9.30 3.20
C GLU A 634 32.01 -8.07 3.80
N ALA A 635 30.70 -8.16 4.01
CA ALA A 635 29.84 -7.04 4.41
C ALA A 635 29.32 -7.17 5.85
N SER A 636 30.03 -7.90 6.72
CA SER A 636 29.56 -8.25 8.07
C SER A 636 29.11 -7.06 8.93
N PRO A 637 29.83 -5.91 8.96
CA PRO A 637 29.36 -4.72 9.70
C PRO A 637 28.08 -4.09 9.13
N LEU A 638 27.83 -4.28 7.84
CA LEU A 638 26.67 -3.73 7.14
C LEU A 638 25.43 -4.60 7.31
N VAL A 639 25.59 -5.91 7.53
CA VAL A 639 24.50 -6.83 7.87
C VAL A 639 23.78 -6.37 9.13
N GLU A 640 24.55 -6.03 10.18
CA GLU A 640 23.98 -5.58 11.46
C GLU A 640 23.25 -4.24 11.32
N LYS A 641 23.84 -3.26 10.60
CA LYS A 641 23.19 -1.97 10.32
C LYS A 641 21.90 -2.14 9.52
N ALA A 642 21.92 -2.98 8.47
CA ALA A 642 20.74 -3.26 7.66
C ALA A 642 19.63 -3.93 8.48
N ARG A 643 19.98 -4.91 9.32
CA ARG A 643 19.03 -5.60 10.18
C ARG A 643 18.40 -4.67 11.22
N SER A 644 19.21 -3.86 11.90
CA SER A 644 18.73 -2.86 12.85
C SER A 644 17.79 -1.84 12.20
N ALA A 645 18.12 -1.37 10.99
CA ALA A 645 17.25 -0.46 10.24
C ALA A 645 15.95 -1.12 9.78
N LEU A 646 15.99 -2.40 9.33
CA LEU A 646 14.79 -3.18 9.01
C LEU A 646 13.89 -3.39 10.22
N ARG A 647 14.47 -3.69 11.39
CA ARG A 647 13.72 -3.79 12.65
C ARG A 647 13.02 -2.48 12.99
N ALA A 648 13.73 -1.35 12.92
CA ALA A 648 13.14 -0.05 13.17
C ALA A 648 12.03 0.29 12.15
N ALA A 649 12.21 -0.07 10.88
CA ALA A 649 11.19 0.09 9.84
C ALA A 649 9.95 -0.79 10.10
N ALA A 650 10.16 -2.02 10.57
CA ALA A 650 9.08 -2.92 10.96
C ALA A 650 8.30 -2.40 12.17
N GLU A 651 8.98 -1.96 13.23
CA GLU A 651 8.38 -1.36 14.42
C GLU A 651 7.59 -0.09 14.05
N ARG A 652 8.14 0.73 13.16
CA ARG A 652 7.46 1.92 12.64
C ARG A 652 6.20 1.56 11.87
N ALA A 653 6.29 0.66 10.89
CA ALA A 653 5.14 0.20 10.11
C ALA A 653 4.07 -0.47 11.01
N HIS A 654 4.50 -1.22 12.03
CA HIS A 654 3.61 -1.84 13.01
C HIS A 654 2.86 -0.79 13.82
N SER A 655 3.56 0.26 14.31
CA SER A 655 2.92 1.37 15.03
C SER A 655 1.86 2.07 14.16
N LEU A 656 2.12 2.19 12.86
CA LEU A 656 1.21 2.75 11.86
C LEU A 656 0.09 1.81 11.43
N GLN A 657 -0.03 0.63 12.04
CA GLN A 657 -1.03 -0.40 11.70
C GLN A 657 -0.87 -0.96 10.28
N ALA A 658 0.31 -0.80 9.69
CA ALA A 658 0.68 -1.34 8.39
C ALA A 658 1.30 -2.74 8.53
N PHE A 659 0.54 -3.64 9.14
CA PHE A 659 1.03 -4.95 9.57
C PHE A 659 1.62 -5.80 8.42
N ALA A 660 1.05 -5.74 7.22
CA ALA A 660 1.59 -6.51 6.09
C ALA A 660 3.03 -6.09 5.73
N ILE A 661 3.30 -4.78 5.71
CA ILE A 661 4.64 -4.25 5.45
C ILE A 661 5.58 -4.53 6.61
N ALA A 662 5.10 -4.33 7.85
CA ALA A 662 5.88 -4.64 9.03
C ALA A 662 6.32 -6.12 9.03
N ALA A 663 5.44 -7.04 8.62
CA ALA A 663 5.77 -8.46 8.49
C ALA A 663 6.87 -8.68 7.43
N THR A 664 6.81 -7.99 6.29
CA THR A 664 7.88 -8.03 5.27
C THR A 664 9.22 -7.59 5.84
N TYR A 665 9.28 -6.45 6.54
CA TYR A 665 10.53 -5.97 7.14
C TYR A 665 11.07 -6.90 8.23
N TYR A 666 10.21 -7.47 9.08
CA TYR A 666 10.64 -8.49 10.04
C TYR A 666 11.17 -9.75 9.36
N SER A 667 10.51 -10.20 8.29
CA SER A 667 10.95 -11.36 7.49
C SER A 667 12.32 -11.11 6.83
N GLU A 668 12.53 -9.93 6.25
CA GLU A 668 13.82 -9.52 5.68
C GLU A 668 14.91 -9.42 6.75
N ALA A 669 14.59 -8.90 7.94
CA ALA A 669 15.52 -8.86 9.07
C ALA A 669 15.91 -10.27 9.54
N LEU A 670 14.96 -11.20 9.61
CA LEU A 670 15.19 -12.61 9.92
C LEU A 670 16.06 -13.32 8.86
N ALA A 671 15.90 -12.96 7.58
CA ALA A 671 16.72 -13.47 6.47
C ALA A 671 18.19 -13.01 6.53
N LEU A 672 18.52 -12.05 7.39
CA LEU A 672 19.89 -11.62 7.67
C LEU A 672 20.54 -12.41 8.83
N ASP A 673 20.00 -13.59 9.15
CA ASP A 673 20.51 -14.55 10.14
C ASP A 673 20.89 -13.90 11.49
N PRO A 674 19.92 -13.31 12.22
CA PRO A 674 20.16 -12.77 13.55
C PRO A 674 20.68 -13.82 14.52
N VAL A 675 21.51 -13.38 15.45
CA VAL A 675 21.99 -14.21 16.56
C VAL A 675 21.07 -14.07 17.77
N GLU A 676 21.10 -15.04 18.66
CA GLU A 676 20.35 -14.95 19.92
C GLU A 676 20.93 -13.85 20.84
N PRO A 677 20.10 -13.06 21.55
CA PRO A 677 18.64 -13.19 21.71
C PRO A 677 17.78 -12.44 20.66
N GLU A 678 18.41 -11.67 19.76
CA GLU A 678 17.70 -10.82 18.78
C GLU A 678 16.78 -11.64 17.86
N ARG A 679 17.20 -12.84 17.47
CA ARG A 679 16.41 -13.74 16.62
C ARG A 679 15.05 -14.06 17.23
N LEU A 680 14.98 -14.36 18.52
CA LEU A 680 13.70 -14.66 19.21
C LEU A 680 12.81 -13.43 19.33
N GLU A 681 13.39 -12.23 19.52
CA GLU A 681 12.64 -10.97 19.49
C GLU A 681 11.99 -10.73 18.13
N LEU A 682 12.75 -10.91 17.04
CA LEU A 682 12.24 -10.73 15.67
C LEU A 682 11.21 -11.81 15.31
N LEU A 683 11.40 -13.07 15.72
CA LEU A 683 10.41 -14.14 15.49
C LEU A 683 9.09 -13.83 16.18
N PHE A 684 9.13 -13.40 17.44
CA PHE A 684 7.92 -13.01 18.17
C PHE A 684 7.23 -11.82 17.50
N ALA A 685 7.96 -10.75 17.20
CA ALA A 685 7.39 -9.55 16.57
C ALA A 685 6.80 -9.84 15.17
N HIS A 686 7.48 -10.67 14.37
CA HIS A 686 6.98 -11.16 13.08
C HIS A 686 5.67 -11.93 13.24
N ALA A 687 5.61 -12.86 14.20
CA ALA A 687 4.44 -13.70 14.43
C ALA A 687 3.21 -12.91 14.91
N VAL A 688 3.40 -11.97 15.84
CA VAL A 688 2.34 -11.06 16.29
C VAL A 688 1.83 -10.20 15.12
N THR A 689 2.74 -9.69 14.30
CA THR A 689 2.39 -8.87 13.13
C THR A 689 1.67 -9.69 12.03
N ALA A 690 2.08 -10.94 11.81
CA ALA A 690 1.42 -11.87 10.90
C ALA A 690 -0.01 -12.21 11.37
N PHE A 691 -0.20 -12.37 12.68
CA PHE A 691 -1.52 -12.56 13.28
C PHE A 691 -2.46 -11.36 12.99
N GLN A 692 -1.97 -10.14 13.23
CA GLN A 692 -2.74 -8.90 13.04
C GLN A 692 -3.00 -8.53 11.57
N SER A 693 -2.06 -8.83 10.67
CA SER A 693 -2.24 -8.61 9.22
C SER A 693 -3.21 -9.59 8.56
N PHE A 694 -3.65 -10.64 9.28
CA PHE A 694 -4.40 -11.76 8.71
C PHE A 694 -3.66 -12.44 7.55
N ALA A 695 -2.32 -12.53 7.64
CA ALA A 695 -1.51 -13.22 6.64
C ALA A 695 -2.00 -14.66 6.40
N GLU A 696 -1.98 -15.11 5.14
CA GLU A 696 -2.52 -16.42 4.77
C GLU A 696 -1.81 -17.58 5.49
N ASP A 697 -0.51 -17.43 5.73
CA ASP A 697 0.39 -18.38 6.37
C ASP A 697 0.65 -18.09 7.86
N ARG A 698 -0.14 -17.21 8.49
CA ARG A 698 0.06 -16.78 9.89
C ARG A 698 0.08 -17.93 10.90
N ASP A 699 -0.66 -19.01 10.66
CA ASP A 699 -0.65 -20.20 11.50
C ASP A 699 0.72 -20.88 11.47
N THR A 700 1.33 -21.01 10.28
CA THR A 700 2.68 -21.57 10.15
C THR A 700 3.72 -20.66 10.81
N ILE A 701 3.60 -19.34 10.65
CA ILE A 701 4.51 -18.36 11.27
C ILE A 701 4.43 -18.44 12.80
N LEU A 702 3.21 -18.46 13.35
CA LEU A 702 2.97 -18.55 14.80
C LEU A 702 3.50 -19.88 15.38
N GLU A 703 3.26 -21.01 14.71
CA GLU A 703 3.75 -22.33 15.15
C GLU A 703 5.27 -22.39 15.19
N GLN A 704 5.95 -21.89 14.14
CA GLN A 704 7.40 -21.89 14.06
C GLN A 704 8.05 -20.97 15.09
N ALA A 705 7.52 -19.75 15.26
CA ALA A 705 8.00 -18.81 16.26
C ALA A 705 7.75 -19.33 17.68
N GLY A 706 6.57 -19.89 17.95
CA GLY A 706 6.22 -20.49 19.24
C GLY A 706 7.14 -21.64 19.61
N ALA A 707 7.40 -22.57 18.68
CA ALA A 707 8.31 -23.68 18.90
C ALA A 707 9.74 -23.19 19.22
N ALA A 708 10.26 -22.21 18.48
CA ALA A 708 11.59 -21.65 18.71
C ALA A 708 11.71 -20.95 20.08
N LEU A 709 10.68 -20.21 20.50
CA LEU A 709 10.62 -19.56 21.83
C LEU A 709 10.60 -20.59 22.95
N LEU A 710 9.81 -21.65 22.83
CA LEU A 710 9.74 -22.73 23.81
C LEU A 710 11.05 -23.53 23.91
N GLU A 711 11.71 -23.80 22.78
CA GLU A 711 13.04 -24.44 22.77
C GLU A 711 14.11 -23.59 23.49
N ALA A 712 13.95 -22.27 23.47
CA ALA A 712 14.82 -21.31 24.15
C ALA A 712 14.41 -21.00 25.61
N ASP A 713 13.42 -21.72 26.17
CA ASP A 713 12.83 -21.51 27.51
C ASP A 713 12.12 -20.14 27.68
N ASP A 714 11.76 -19.49 26.57
CA ASP A 714 10.87 -18.31 26.56
C ASP A 714 9.39 -18.72 26.56
N VAL A 715 9.00 -19.29 27.70
CA VAL A 715 7.68 -19.90 27.87
C VAL A 715 6.55 -18.88 27.82
N GLU A 716 6.78 -17.65 28.28
CA GLU A 716 5.75 -16.61 28.34
C GLU A 716 5.35 -16.14 26.93
N ARG A 717 6.33 -15.80 26.08
CA ARG A 717 6.06 -15.43 24.69
C ARG A 717 5.55 -16.61 23.87
N GLY A 718 6.07 -17.82 24.12
CA GLY A 718 5.55 -19.04 23.50
C GLY A 718 4.08 -19.29 23.81
N ALA A 719 3.66 -19.12 25.07
CA ALA A 719 2.26 -19.27 25.48
C ALA A 719 1.34 -18.20 24.87
N GLU A 720 1.83 -16.97 24.71
CA GLU A 720 1.09 -15.90 24.06
C GLU A 720 0.79 -16.25 22.59
N LEU A 721 1.78 -16.76 21.84
CA LEU A 721 1.57 -17.21 20.45
C LEU A 721 0.62 -18.42 20.35
N GLU A 722 0.67 -19.36 21.30
CA GLU A 722 -0.32 -20.46 21.39
C GLU A 722 -1.75 -19.92 21.59
N SER A 723 -1.92 -18.87 22.41
CA SER A 723 -3.24 -18.23 22.58
C SER A 723 -3.73 -17.51 21.32
N MET A 724 -2.82 -16.95 20.51
CA MET A 724 -3.14 -16.35 19.21
C MET A 724 -3.51 -17.42 18.17
N LEU A 725 -2.82 -18.57 18.16
CA LEU A 725 -3.18 -19.74 17.34
C LEU A 725 -4.59 -20.23 17.66
N ALA A 726 -4.99 -20.24 18.94
CA ALA A 726 -6.35 -20.56 19.32
C ALA A 726 -7.38 -19.62 18.66
N ASP A 727 -7.10 -18.31 18.55
CA ASP A 727 -7.97 -17.37 17.84
C ASP A 727 -8.02 -17.63 16.32
N VAL A 728 -6.88 -17.98 15.71
CA VAL A 728 -6.84 -18.35 14.28
C VAL A 728 -7.77 -19.53 14.00
N TRP A 729 -7.68 -20.59 14.79
CA TRP A 729 -8.51 -21.79 14.64
C TRP A 729 -9.97 -21.53 14.98
N TRP A 730 -10.26 -20.68 15.98
CA TRP A 730 -11.62 -20.23 16.26
C TRP A 730 -12.28 -19.59 15.04
N ARG A 731 -11.59 -18.64 14.39
CA ARG A 731 -12.10 -17.94 13.20
C ARG A 731 -12.28 -18.86 11.99
N ARG A 732 -11.50 -19.93 11.89
CA ARG A 732 -11.66 -20.98 10.87
C ARG A 732 -12.79 -21.99 11.19
N GLY A 733 -13.42 -21.89 12.37
CA GLY A 733 -14.46 -22.83 12.82
C GLY A 733 -13.91 -24.16 13.36
N GLU A 734 -12.59 -24.29 13.52
CA GLU A 734 -11.92 -25.51 13.98
C GLU A 734 -11.80 -25.54 15.51
N HIS A 735 -12.95 -25.68 16.19
CA HIS A 735 -13.02 -25.57 17.65
C HIS A 735 -12.19 -26.62 18.43
N ALA A 736 -11.86 -27.77 17.82
CA ALA A 736 -11.02 -28.79 18.45
C ALA A 736 -9.55 -28.33 18.54
N ALA A 737 -8.99 -27.85 17.42
CA ALA A 737 -7.66 -27.28 17.37
C ALA A 737 -7.55 -26.04 18.26
N MET A 738 -8.56 -25.15 18.22
CA MET A 738 -8.64 -24.00 19.13
C MET A 738 -8.46 -24.39 20.59
N ARG A 739 -9.23 -25.38 21.08
CA ARG A 739 -9.17 -25.81 22.49
C ARG A 739 -7.80 -26.40 22.85
N GLU A 740 -7.21 -27.17 21.94
CA GLU A 740 -5.89 -27.76 22.15
C GLU A 740 -4.81 -26.68 22.36
N HIS A 741 -4.75 -25.69 21.48
CA HIS A 741 -3.81 -24.57 21.59
C HIS A 741 -4.07 -23.74 22.86
N LEU A 742 -5.33 -23.46 23.20
CA LEU A 742 -5.69 -22.69 24.38
C LEU A 742 -5.30 -23.42 25.69
N ASP A 743 -5.55 -24.73 25.77
CA ASP A 743 -5.20 -25.54 26.94
C ASP A 743 -3.67 -25.70 27.08
N ARG A 744 -2.94 -25.77 25.96
CA ARG A 744 -1.47 -25.69 25.96
C ARG A 744 -0.99 -24.34 26.50
N ALA A 745 -1.51 -23.23 25.99
CA ALA A 745 -1.16 -21.89 26.46
C ALA A 745 -1.36 -21.73 27.97
N LEU A 746 -2.52 -22.14 28.50
CA LEU A 746 -2.80 -22.13 29.94
C LEU A 746 -1.83 -23.00 30.75
N SER A 747 -1.53 -24.21 30.26
CA SER A 747 -0.62 -25.14 30.94
C SER A 747 0.80 -24.58 31.06
N LEU A 748 1.25 -23.83 30.04
CA LEU A 748 2.58 -23.21 30.02
C LEU A 748 2.74 -22.10 31.08
N VAL A 749 1.66 -21.38 31.40
CA VAL A 749 1.69 -20.23 32.33
C VAL A 749 1.13 -20.52 33.72
N ALA A 750 0.53 -21.70 33.95
CA ALA A 750 -0.19 -22.04 35.19
C ALA A 750 0.63 -21.76 36.47
N ASP A 751 1.85 -22.30 36.54
CA ASP A 751 2.72 -22.20 37.73
C ASP A 751 3.66 -20.98 37.71
N ARG A 752 3.51 -20.09 36.72
CA ARG A 752 4.34 -18.87 36.58
C ARG A 752 3.79 -17.73 37.44
N ALA A 753 4.67 -16.80 37.83
CA ALA A 753 4.29 -15.57 38.52
C ALA A 753 3.40 -14.68 37.62
N PRO A 754 2.61 -13.76 38.20
CA PRO A 754 1.87 -12.76 37.43
C PRO A 754 2.78 -11.98 36.47
N SER A 755 2.39 -11.94 35.19
CA SER A 755 3.06 -11.20 34.12
C SER A 755 2.03 -10.76 33.08
N ALA A 756 2.40 -9.80 32.23
CA ALA A 756 1.50 -9.32 31.17
C ALA A 756 1.11 -10.45 30.19
N ALA A 757 2.07 -11.31 29.82
CA ALA A 757 1.82 -12.47 28.97
C ALA A 757 0.85 -13.46 29.63
N LYS A 758 1.06 -13.81 30.91
CA LYS A 758 0.13 -14.68 31.66
C LYS A 758 -1.26 -14.06 31.73
N ALA A 759 -1.36 -12.77 32.01
CA ALA A 759 -2.64 -12.07 32.07
C ALA A 759 -3.39 -12.10 30.73
N ARG A 760 -2.69 -11.88 29.61
CA ARG A 760 -3.26 -12.00 28.26
C ARG A 760 -3.75 -13.41 27.95
N VAL A 761 -2.92 -14.43 28.22
CA VAL A 761 -3.29 -15.85 28.00
C VAL A 761 -4.51 -16.25 28.83
N VAL A 762 -4.50 -15.94 30.14
CA VAL A 762 -5.60 -16.29 31.04
C VAL A 762 -6.88 -15.52 30.69
N GLY A 763 -6.78 -14.23 30.35
CA GLY A 763 -7.91 -13.42 29.91
C GLY A 763 -8.53 -13.93 28.60
N GLN A 764 -7.69 -14.27 27.61
CA GLN A 764 -8.13 -14.87 26.35
C GLN A 764 -8.82 -16.23 26.60
N ALA A 765 -8.28 -17.04 27.50
CA ALA A 765 -8.90 -18.30 27.88
C ALA A 765 -10.26 -18.11 28.57
N ALA A 766 -10.38 -17.15 29.49
CA ALA A 766 -11.65 -16.78 30.11
C ALA A 766 -12.70 -16.42 29.04
N ARG A 767 -12.30 -15.63 28.03
CA ARG A 767 -13.16 -15.24 26.91
C ARG A 767 -13.65 -16.44 26.09
N TYR A 768 -12.79 -17.39 25.72
CA TYR A 768 -13.25 -18.56 24.96
C TYR A 768 -14.08 -19.53 25.79
N ARG A 769 -13.80 -19.66 27.10
CA ARG A 769 -14.65 -20.43 28.01
C ARG A 769 -16.05 -19.81 28.11
N MET A 770 -16.14 -18.48 28.17
CA MET A 770 -17.39 -17.74 28.10
C MET A 770 -18.12 -18.00 26.78
N LEU A 771 -17.45 -17.86 25.63
CA LEU A 771 -18.07 -18.12 24.32
C LEU A 771 -18.54 -19.58 24.16
N ALA A 772 -17.89 -20.53 24.84
CA ALA A 772 -18.30 -21.92 24.87
C ALA A 772 -19.45 -22.22 25.87
N GLY A 773 -19.90 -21.22 26.64
CA GLY A 773 -20.93 -21.38 27.68
C GLY A 773 -20.42 -21.94 29.01
N ASP A 774 -19.12 -22.21 29.15
CA ASP A 774 -18.50 -22.66 30.40
C ASP A 774 -18.24 -21.47 31.33
N THR A 775 -19.34 -20.96 31.88
CA THR A 775 -19.34 -19.77 32.75
C THR A 775 -18.55 -19.98 34.04
N THR A 776 -18.47 -21.21 34.56
CA THR A 776 -17.73 -21.49 35.80
C THR A 776 -16.23 -21.31 35.59
N SER A 777 -15.67 -21.92 34.53
CA SER A 777 -14.25 -21.72 34.20
C SER A 777 -13.97 -20.30 33.74
N ALA A 778 -14.89 -19.68 32.99
CA ALA A 778 -14.75 -18.30 32.53
C ALA A 778 -14.62 -17.31 33.69
N LEU A 779 -15.45 -17.45 34.74
CA LEU A 779 -15.39 -16.57 35.91
C LEU A 779 -14.12 -16.81 36.73
N ALA A 780 -13.71 -18.06 36.94
CA ALA A 780 -12.50 -18.37 37.69
C ALA A 780 -11.23 -17.80 37.01
N LEU A 781 -11.09 -18.04 35.70
CA LEU A 781 -9.97 -17.50 34.92
C LEU A 781 -10.08 -15.97 34.78
N GLY A 782 -11.29 -15.45 34.62
CA GLY A 782 -11.54 -14.00 34.53
C GLY A 782 -11.11 -13.27 35.79
N ASP A 783 -11.49 -13.76 36.98
CA ASP A 783 -11.09 -13.17 38.26
C ASP A 783 -9.55 -13.21 38.45
N GLU A 784 -8.89 -14.28 37.99
CA GLU A 784 -7.41 -14.37 38.00
C GLU A 784 -6.78 -13.33 37.05
N ALA A 785 -7.27 -13.23 35.80
CA ALA A 785 -6.81 -12.25 34.82
C ALA A 785 -7.05 -10.80 35.28
N LEU A 786 -8.20 -10.54 35.92
CA LEU A 786 -8.57 -9.23 36.43
C LEU A 786 -7.58 -8.79 37.51
N ALA A 787 -7.32 -9.65 38.50
CA ALA A 787 -6.37 -9.37 39.56
C ALA A 787 -4.96 -9.08 39.02
N MET A 788 -4.51 -9.83 38.01
CA MET A 788 -3.22 -9.57 37.36
C MET A 788 -3.22 -8.23 36.60
N SER A 789 -4.26 -7.97 35.80
CA SER A 789 -4.38 -6.73 35.01
C SER A 789 -4.42 -5.48 35.89
N GLU A 790 -5.05 -5.55 37.07
CA GLU A 790 -5.06 -4.47 38.06
C GLU A 790 -3.69 -4.26 38.70
N SER A 791 -2.99 -5.34 39.05
CA SER A 791 -1.68 -5.24 39.70
C SER A 791 -0.56 -4.76 38.76
N LEU A 792 -0.76 -4.90 37.46
CA LEU A 792 0.19 -4.58 36.40
C LEU A 792 -0.18 -3.33 35.60
N ASP A 793 -1.24 -2.60 36.02
CA ASP A 793 -1.77 -1.42 35.34
C ASP A 793 -2.07 -1.64 33.84
N LEU A 794 -2.63 -2.81 33.50
CA LEU A 794 -3.00 -3.19 32.12
C LEU A 794 -4.46 -2.81 31.84
N ASP A 795 -4.76 -1.51 31.78
CA ASP A 795 -6.13 -0.97 31.76
C ASP A 795 -7.03 -1.50 30.61
N GLU A 796 -6.48 -1.67 29.40
CA GLU A 796 -7.27 -2.21 28.28
C GLU A 796 -7.60 -3.69 28.49
N LEU A 797 -6.64 -4.49 28.95
CA LEU A 797 -6.88 -5.90 29.30
C LEU A 797 -7.86 -6.00 30.48
N ARG A 798 -7.77 -5.08 31.44
CA ARG A 798 -8.69 -4.99 32.57
C ARG A 798 -10.11 -4.73 32.08
N ALA A 799 -10.29 -3.75 31.20
CA ALA A 799 -11.58 -3.45 30.57
C ALA A 799 -12.16 -4.67 29.84
N ASP A 800 -11.36 -5.33 28.99
CA ASP A 800 -11.78 -6.50 28.23
C ASP A 800 -12.14 -7.70 29.13
N THR A 801 -11.39 -7.89 30.21
CA THR A 801 -11.63 -8.93 31.20
C THR A 801 -12.91 -8.67 32.00
N LEU A 802 -13.17 -7.42 32.43
CA LEU A 802 -14.42 -7.03 33.10
C LEU A 802 -15.64 -7.27 32.22
N ILE A 803 -15.55 -6.95 30.92
CA ILE A 803 -16.61 -7.22 29.94
C ILE A 803 -16.85 -8.73 29.83
N THR A 804 -15.79 -9.53 29.80
CA THR A 804 -15.86 -11.01 29.76
C THR A 804 -16.53 -11.57 31.03
N ILE A 805 -16.08 -11.16 32.22
CA ILE A 805 -16.66 -11.56 33.51
C ILE A 805 -18.13 -11.18 33.60
N GLY A 806 -18.45 -9.94 33.23
CA GLY A 806 -19.82 -9.44 33.30
C GLY A 806 -20.76 -10.18 32.34
N THR A 807 -20.27 -10.50 31.14
CA THR A 807 -21.03 -11.32 30.18
C THR A 807 -21.24 -12.73 30.74
N ALA A 808 -20.19 -13.39 31.25
CA ALA A 808 -20.30 -14.71 31.87
C ALA A 808 -21.27 -14.71 33.08
N CYS A 809 -21.27 -13.65 33.90
CA CYS A 809 -22.25 -13.46 34.97
C CYS A 809 -23.68 -13.41 34.43
N GLY A 810 -23.92 -12.64 33.36
CA GLY A 810 -25.21 -12.60 32.66
C GLY A 810 -25.64 -13.96 32.14
N MET A 811 -24.72 -14.73 31.54
CA MET A 811 -24.95 -16.08 31.05
C MET A 811 -25.31 -17.07 32.18
N SER A 812 -24.78 -16.87 33.39
CA SER A 812 -25.16 -17.64 34.60
C SER A 812 -26.43 -17.14 35.29
N GLY A 813 -27.07 -16.07 34.79
CA GLY A 813 -28.27 -15.45 35.36
C GLY A 813 -28.00 -14.43 36.48
N ASP A 814 -26.75 -14.05 36.74
CA ASP A 814 -26.38 -12.94 37.63
C ASP A 814 -26.31 -11.62 36.86
N TYR A 815 -27.45 -11.19 36.35
CA TYR A 815 -27.58 -10.00 35.51
C TYR A 815 -27.12 -8.71 36.19
N GLY A 816 -27.37 -8.57 37.50
CA GLY A 816 -26.99 -7.38 38.27
C GLY A 816 -25.47 -7.19 38.33
N ARG A 817 -24.75 -8.25 38.75
CA ARG A 817 -23.28 -8.25 38.69
C ARG A 817 -22.80 -8.13 37.24
N GLY A 818 -23.47 -8.78 36.30
CA GLY A 818 -23.13 -8.75 34.88
C GLY A 818 -23.07 -7.34 34.32
N VAL A 819 -24.16 -6.57 34.47
CA VAL A 819 -24.23 -5.18 33.98
C VAL A 819 -23.22 -4.27 34.70
N GLU A 820 -23.07 -4.41 36.01
CA GLU A 820 -22.12 -3.58 36.77
C GLU A 820 -20.68 -3.76 36.27
N GLN A 821 -20.26 -5.01 36.05
CA GLN A 821 -18.92 -5.33 35.54
C GLN A 821 -18.71 -4.81 34.12
N ILE A 822 -19.69 -4.98 33.22
CA ILE A 822 -19.56 -4.48 31.84
C ILE A 822 -19.53 -2.93 31.83
N LYS A 823 -20.33 -2.25 32.68
CA LYS A 823 -20.28 -0.78 32.82
C LYS A 823 -18.91 -0.30 33.31
N GLN A 824 -18.32 -0.96 34.31
CA GLN A 824 -16.95 -0.64 34.76
C GLN A 824 -15.92 -0.84 33.64
N GLY A 825 -16.03 -1.93 32.87
CA GLY A 825 -15.17 -2.16 31.71
C GLY A 825 -15.35 -1.10 30.62
N LEU A 826 -16.58 -0.67 30.36
CA LEU A 826 -16.89 0.41 29.41
C LEU A 826 -16.29 1.75 29.86
N GLU A 827 -16.40 2.10 31.15
CA GLU A 827 -15.82 3.33 31.70
C GLU A 827 -14.30 3.37 31.51
N LEU A 828 -13.62 2.26 31.77
CA LEU A 828 -12.18 2.12 31.53
C LEU A 828 -11.83 2.20 30.04
N ALA A 829 -12.59 1.51 29.19
CA ALA A 829 -12.37 1.54 27.73
C ALA A 829 -12.55 2.95 27.14
N LEU A 830 -13.57 3.69 27.59
CA LEU A 830 -13.82 5.07 27.18
C LEU A 830 -12.72 6.01 27.70
N ALA A 831 -12.27 5.84 28.95
CA ALA A 831 -11.16 6.62 29.50
C ALA A 831 -9.85 6.37 28.74
N GLY A 832 -9.61 5.12 28.33
CA GLY A 832 -8.48 4.71 27.49
C GLY A 832 -8.64 5.02 26.00
N ASN A 833 -9.79 5.53 25.57
CA ASN A 833 -10.17 5.70 24.16
C ASN A 833 -10.07 4.42 23.30
N SER A 834 -10.27 3.23 23.88
CA SER A 834 -10.34 1.97 23.14
C SER A 834 -11.76 1.80 22.58
N LEU A 835 -11.99 2.25 21.35
CA LEU A 835 -13.31 2.24 20.73
C LEU A 835 -13.79 0.81 20.44
N THR A 836 -12.89 -0.10 20.11
CA THR A 836 -13.17 -1.51 19.83
C THR A 836 -13.68 -2.21 21.08
N VAL A 837 -12.99 -2.01 22.22
CA VAL A 837 -13.43 -2.56 23.51
C VAL A 837 -14.73 -1.89 23.96
N SER A 838 -14.90 -0.59 23.71
CA SER A 838 -16.15 0.14 23.99
C SER A 838 -17.34 -0.40 23.18
N ALA A 839 -17.16 -0.64 21.88
CA ALA A 839 -18.18 -1.23 21.00
C ALA A 839 -18.61 -2.61 21.49
N ARG A 840 -17.64 -3.45 21.87
CA ARG A 840 -17.89 -4.76 22.49
C ARG A 840 -18.67 -4.62 23.80
N ALA A 841 -18.30 -3.67 24.65
CA ALA A 841 -19.00 -3.43 25.91
C ALA A 841 -20.46 -3.03 25.70
N TYR A 842 -20.74 -2.10 24.76
CA TYR A 842 -22.11 -1.72 24.42
C TYR A 842 -22.93 -2.88 23.86
N HIS A 843 -22.35 -3.70 22.97
CA HIS A 843 -23.01 -4.91 22.48
C HIS A 843 -23.34 -5.89 23.60
N ASN A 844 -22.40 -6.13 24.51
CA ASN A 844 -22.60 -7.06 25.62
C ASN A 844 -23.55 -6.49 26.69
N LEU A 845 -23.59 -5.17 26.89
CA LEU A 845 -24.59 -4.49 27.72
C LEU A 845 -25.98 -4.67 27.13
N SER A 846 -26.16 -4.43 25.82
CA SER A 846 -27.42 -4.67 25.12
C SER A 846 -27.86 -6.13 25.32
N ALA A 847 -27.00 -7.10 24.99
CA ALA A 847 -27.32 -8.52 25.15
C ALA A 847 -27.68 -8.92 26.61
N THR A 848 -26.99 -8.35 27.60
CA THR A 848 -27.24 -8.67 29.01
C THR A 848 -28.52 -8.01 29.54
N THR A 849 -28.76 -6.74 29.21
CA THR A 849 -29.92 -5.95 29.67
C THR A 849 -31.22 -6.35 28.99
N PHE A 850 -31.13 -6.88 27.76
CA PHE A 850 -32.27 -7.41 27.00
C PHE A 850 -33.20 -8.29 27.85
N HIS A 851 -32.65 -9.07 28.79
CA HIS A 851 -33.41 -10.00 29.62
C HIS A 851 -34.25 -9.36 30.74
N PHE A 852 -34.16 -8.06 31.00
CA PHE A 852 -34.95 -7.42 32.07
C PHE A 852 -35.30 -5.94 31.83
N ASP A 853 -34.65 -5.28 30.87
CA ASP A 853 -35.02 -3.94 30.39
C ASP A 853 -34.68 -3.81 28.90
N PHE A 854 -35.69 -3.99 28.04
CA PHE A 854 -35.46 -3.93 26.59
C PHE A 854 -35.21 -2.50 26.09
N ARG A 855 -35.73 -1.48 26.77
CA ARG A 855 -35.51 -0.08 26.37
C ARG A 855 -34.06 0.32 26.62
N GLU A 856 -33.52 0.00 27.80
CA GLU A 856 -32.10 0.23 28.10
C GLU A 856 -31.21 -0.58 27.14
N SER A 857 -31.60 -1.81 26.78
CA SER A 857 -30.89 -2.62 25.78
C SER A 857 -30.81 -1.94 24.41
N ALA A 858 -31.94 -1.43 23.92
CA ALA A 858 -31.99 -0.75 22.62
C ALA A 858 -31.15 0.53 22.61
N ASP A 859 -31.11 1.27 23.73
CA ASP A 859 -30.24 2.44 23.89
C ASP A 859 -28.76 2.03 23.77
N TYR A 860 -28.33 0.95 24.43
CA TYR A 860 -26.96 0.43 24.30
C TYR A 860 -26.64 -0.05 22.88
N LEU A 861 -27.58 -0.67 22.17
CA LEU A 861 -27.35 -1.07 20.78
C LEU A 861 -27.21 0.13 19.85
N ALA A 862 -28.01 1.20 20.08
CA ALA A 862 -27.87 2.45 19.35
C ALA A 862 -26.50 3.11 19.58
N GLU A 863 -25.97 3.05 20.80
CA GLU A 863 -24.60 3.44 21.12
C GLU A 863 -23.57 2.57 20.40
N ALA A 864 -23.68 1.23 20.47
CA ALA A 864 -22.79 0.29 19.80
C ALA A 864 -22.70 0.58 18.29
N ARG A 865 -23.85 0.81 17.66
CA ARG A 865 -23.97 1.16 16.23
C ARG A 865 -23.28 2.47 15.90
N ARG A 866 -23.38 3.47 16.78
CA ARG A 866 -22.69 4.76 16.59
C ARG A 866 -21.18 4.59 16.69
N VAL A 867 -20.70 3.84 17.67
CA VAL A 867 -19.27 3.54 17.83
C VAL A 867 -18.75 2.73 16.65
N ALA A 868 -19.47 1.70 16.19
CA ALA A 868 -19.08 0.88 15.04
C ALA A 868 -18.93 1.71 13.75
N ARG A 869 -19.85 2.65 13.49
CA ARG A 869 -19.76 3.59 12.35
C ARG A 869 -18.63 4.59 12.48
N ARG A 870 -18.30 4.99 13.71
CA ARG A 870 -17.15 5.86 13.97
C ARG A 870 -15.85 5.12 13.67
N ILE A 871 -15.71 3.87 14.12
CA ILE A 871 -14.57 2.99 13.83
C ILE A 871 -14.43 2.75 12.31
N GLY A 872 -15.54 2.63 11.58
CA GLY A 872 -15.51 2.41 10.13
C GLY A 872 -15.23 0.95 9.73
N GLY A 873 -15.27 0.02 10.68
CA GLY A 873 -15.17 -1.41 10.44
C GLY A 873 -16.47 -1.96 9.86
N GLU A 874 -16.44 -2.45 8.61
CA GLU A 874 -17.64 -2.91 7.89
C GLU A 874 -18.37 -4.04 8.62
N ALA A 875 -17.64 -5.06 9.12
CA ALA A 875 -18.24 -6.20 9.79
C ALA A 875 -18.99 -5.81 11.08
N SER A 876 -18.37 -4.96 11.92
CA SER A 876 -18.99 -4.50 13.17
C SER A 876 -20.19 -3.61 12.88
N ALA A 877 -20.10 -2.68 11.93
CA ALA A 877 -21.23 -1.82 11.57
C ALA A 877 -22.41 -2.63 11.00
N ARG A 878 -22.14 -3.63 10.14
CA ARG A 878 -23.17 -4.52 9.60
C ARG A 878 -23.85 -5.34 10.70
N TYR A 879 -23.08 -5.88 11.65
CA TYR A 879 -23.63 -6.57 12.81
C TYR A 879 -24.60 -5.68 13.60
N SER A 880 -24.16 -4.47 13.97
CA SER A 880 -24.99 -3.53 14.74
C SER A 880 -26.21 -3.06 13.96
N ASP A 881 -26.10 -2.87 12.64
CA ASP A 881 -27.23 -2.51 11.77
C ASP A 881 -28.27 -3.64 11.69
N ALA A 882 -27.84 -4.89 11.54
CA ALA A 882 -28.74 -6.04 11.50
C ALA A 882 -29.48 -6.24 12.84
N ALA A 883 -28.77 -6.13 13.96
CA ALA A 883 -29.38 -6.20 15.29
C ALA A 883 -30.37 -5.06 15.53
N TRP A 884 -30.02 -3.82 15.12
CA TRP A 884 -30.90 -2.66 15.27
C TRP A 884 -32.20 -2.80 14.49
N ILE A 885 -32.15 -3.37 13.28
CA ILE A 885 -33.34 -3.68 12.49
C ILE A 885 -34.28 -4.62 13.28
N GLY A 886 -33.71 -5.63 13.95
CA GLY A 886 -34.46 -6.52 14.85
C GLY A 886 -35.09 -5.79 16.03
N ASP A 887 -34.36 -4.90 16.69
CA ASP A 887 -34.90 -4.15 17.84
C ASP A 887 -36.05 -3.21 17.47
N LEU A 888 -36.02 -2.61 16.28
CA LEU A 888 -37.11 -1.77 15.77
C LEU A 888 -38.43 -2.54 15.64
N LEU A 889 -38.40 -3.84 15.30
CA LEU A 889 -39.59 -4.68 15.31
C LEU A 889 -40.20 -4.70 16.72
N TRP A 890 -39.40 -4.90 17.74
CA TRP A 890 -39.86 -5.07 19.11
C TRP A 890 -40.29 -3.75 19.77
N LEU A 891 -39.62 -2.64 19.43
CA LEU A 891 -40.00 -1.28 19.83
C LEU A 891 -41.31 -0.80 19.17
N GLY A 892 -41.69 -1.39 18.04
CA GLY A 892 -42.92 -1.05 17.32
C GLY A 892 -42.72 -0.13 16.11
N ASP A 893 -41.48 0.20 15.75
CA ASP A 893 -41.13 1.09 14.62
C ASP A 893 -41.00 0.29 13.31
N TRP A 894 -42.08 -0.41 12.92
CA TRP A 894 -42.07 -1.38 11.82
C TRP A 894 -41.77 -0.76 10.45
N ASP A 895 -42.20 0.47 10.20
CA ASP A 895 -41.93 1.16 8.94
C ASP A 895 -40.44 1.43 8.74
N GLU A 896 -39.75 1.85 9.80
CA GLU A 896 -38.31 2.07 9.76
C GLU A 896 -37.55 0.75 9.67
N ALA A 897 -38.01 -0.29 10.39
CA ALA A 897 -37.43 -1.63 10.30
C ALA A 897 -37.47 -2.16 8.86
N VAL A 898 -38.62 -2.05 8.17
CA VAL A 898 -38.77 -2.49 6.77
C VAL A 898 -37.89 -1.65 5.84
N ARG A 899 -37.88 -0.32 6.00
CA ARG A 899 -37.07 0.57 5.17
C ARG A 899 -35.58 0.22 5.24
N LEU A 900 -35.07 0.00 6.45
CA LEU A 900 -33.68 -0.39 6.67
C LEU A 900 -33.40 -1.81 6.20
N ALA A 901 -34.33 -2.75 6.41
CA ALA A 901 -34.18 -4.12 5.93
C ALA A 901 -34.11 -4.20 4.40
N ASP A 902 -34.96 -3.45 3.69
CA ASP A 902 -34.95 -3.39 2.22
C ASP A 902 -33.64 -2.82 1.69
N GLN A 903 -33.12 -1.77 2.34
CA GLN A 903 -31.81 -1.21 1.99
C GLN A 903 -30.69 -2.25 2.23
N TYR A 904 -30.67 -2.88 3.41
CA TYR A 904 -29.64 -3.85 3.80
C TYR A 904 -29.57 -5.04 2.84
N ILE A 905 -30.74 -5.57 2.46
CA ILE A 905 -30.87 -6.71 1.54
C ILE A 905 -30.44 -6.31 0.12
N ALA A 906 -30.82 -5.12 -0.35
CA ALA A 906 -30.37 -4.62 -1.65
C ALA A 906 -28.84 -4.46 -1.72
N GLU A 907 -28.20 -4.07 -0.62
CA GLU A 907 -26.73 -4.02 -0.53
C GLU A 907 -26.11 -5.41 -0.61
N CYS A 908 -26.67 -6.42 0.08
CA CYS A 908 -26.21 -7.81 -0.04
C CYS A 908 -26.36 -8.36 -1.47
N GLU A 909 -27.50 -8.10 -2.12
CA GLU A 909 -27.77 -8.51 -3.50
C GLU A 909 -26.83 -7.81 -4.52
N ALA A 910 -26.31 -6.62 -4.17
CA ALA A 910 -25.30 -5.92 -4.95
C ALA A 910 -23.86 -6.44 -4.75
N GLY A 911 -23.66 -7.52 -3.97
CA GLY A 911 -22.36 -8.15 -3.75
C GLY A 911 -21.65 -7.72 -2.47
N ARG A 912 -22.31 -6.95 -1.59
CA ARG A 912 -21.79 -6.62 -0.26
C ARG A 912 -21.90 -7.83 0.68
N SER A 913 -21.13 -7.83 1.77
CA SER A 913 -21.11 -8.93 2.76
C SER A 913 -22.51 -9.33 3.24
N GLN A 914 -22.80 -10.64 3.27
CA GLN A 914 -24.08 -11.22 3.70
C GLN A 914 -24.21 -11.38 5.23
N TYR A 915 -23.20 -10.96 5.99
CA TYR A 915 -23.20 -11.10 7.45
C TYR A 915 -24.46 -10.44 8.06
N GLY A 916 -25.22 -11.17 8.90
CA GLY A 916 -26.46 -10.68 9.51
C GLY A 916 -27.70 -10.60 8.61
N GLU A 917 -27.62 -10.99 7.32
CA GLU A 917 -28.77 -10.97 6.41
C GLU A 917 -29.91 -11.92 6.84
N ASP A 918 -29.57 -13.02 7.52
CA ASP A 918 -30.52 -13.95 8.12
C ASP A 918 -31.47 -13.26 9.11
N VAL A 919 -30.91 -12.47 10.04
CA VAL A 919 -31.67 -11.72 11.06
C VAL A 919 -32.56 -10.65 10.41
N VAL A 920 -32.05 -9.96 9.39
CA VAL A 920 -32.79 -8.92 8.67
C VAL A 920 -33.97 -9.51 7.90
N ARG A 921 -33.77 -10.65 7.22
CA ARG A 921 -34.84 -11.34 6.50
C ARG A 921 -35.88 -11.93 7.45
N ASP A 922 -35.45 -12.49 8.58
CA ASP A 922 -36.36 -12.98 9.62
C ASP A 922 -37.27 -11.86 10.15
N THR A 923 -36.68 -10.72 10.49
CA THR A 923 -37.42 -9.53 10.94
C THR A 923 -38.44 -9.05 9.89
N ARG A 924 -38.01 -8.91 8.63
CA ARG A 924 -38.91 -8.51 7.53
C ARG A 924 -40.02 -9.52 7.29
N ALA A 925 -39.73 -10.82 7.44
CA ALA A 925 -40.72 -11.89 7.30
C ALA A 925 -41.83 -11.80 8.34
N LEU A 926 -41.48 -11.56 9.61
CA LEU A 926 -42.45 -11.35 10.70
C LEU A 926 -43.38 -10.17 10.41
N ILE A 927 -42.82 -9.03 10.00
CA ILE A 927 -43.59 -7.82 9.67
C ILE A 927 -44.50 -8.07 8.46
N ARG A 928 -43.96 -8.64 7.37
CA ARG A 928 -44.74 -8.97 6.15
C ARG A 928 -45.90 -9.91 6.47
N HIS A 929 -45.67 -10.94 7.27
CA HIS A 929 -46.71 -11.87 7.68
C HIS A 929 -47.82 -11.17 8.48
N ALA A 930 -47.44 -10.33 9.45
CA ALA A 930 -48.39 -9.52 10.22
C ALA A 930 -49.19 -8.52 9.35
N ARG A 931 -48.57 -7.99 8.28
CA ARG A 931 -49.21 -7.11 7.28
C ARG A 931 -50.08 -7.85 6.26
N GLY A 932 -50.09 -9.18 6.28
CA GLY A 932 -50.89 -10.03 5.37
C GLY A 932 -50.19 -10.41 4.07
N GLU A 933 -48.87 -10.22 3.97
CA GLU A 933 -48.04 -10.51 2.81
C GLU A 933 -47.36 -11.89 2.93
N SER A 934 -48.18 -12.95 3.08
CA SER A 934 -47.69 -14.28 3.45
C SER A 934 -46.74 -14.95 2.44
N GLU A 935 -46.86 -14.64 1.14
CA GLU A 935 -45.92 -15.14 0.12
C GLU A 935 -44.53 -14.54 0.29
N GLY A 936 -44.46 -13.21 0.46
CA GLY A 936 -43.20 -12.50 0.72
C GLY A 936 -42.54 -12.93 2.03
N ALA A 937 -43.33 -13.12 3.08
CA ALA A 937 -42.84 -13.64 4.37
C ALA A 937 -42.26 -15.06 4.25
N THR A 938 -42.92 -15.95 3.51
CA THR A 938 -42.43 -17.32 3.29
C THR A 938 -41.11 -17.32 2.49
N ALA A 939 -40.98 -16.44 1.49
CA ALA A 939 -39.77 -16.30 0.70
C ALA A 939 -38.58 -15.80 1.53
N ASP A 940 -38.79 -14.75 2.34
CA ASP A 940 -37.75 -14.25 3.24
C ASP A 940 -37.31 -15.31 4.25
N MET A 941 -38.27 -16.02 4.84
CA MET A 941 -37.99 -17.08 5.82
C MET A 941 -37.20 -18.25 5.21
N ALA A 942 -37.50 -18.64 3.97
CA ALA A 942 -36.75 -19.69 3.28
C ALA A 942 -35.27 -19.32 3.12
N THR A 943 -34.98 -18.07 2.72
CA THR A 943 -33.60 -17.58 2.59
C THR A 943 -32.93 -17.44 3.96
N ALA A 944 -33.62 -16.88 4.96
CA ALA A 944 -33.08 -16.75 6.31
C ALA A 944 -32.65 -18.10 6.91
N ILE A 945 -33.48 -19.15 6.74
CA ILE A 945 -33.15 -20.51 7.20
C ILE A 945 -31.91 -21.06 6.49
N SER A 946 -31.79 -20.82 5.18
CA SER A 946 -30.63 -21.27 4.41
C SER A 946 -29.34 -20.61 4.91
N LEU A 947 -29.38 -19.30 5.15
CA LEU A 947 -28.24 -18.52 5.65
C LEU A 947 -27.87 -18.94 7.08
N ALA A 948 -28.85 -19.00 7.98
CA ALA A 948 -28.62 -19.35 9.37
C ALA A 948 -28.06 -20.77 9.55
N ARG A 949 -28.51 -21.73 8.72
CA ARG A 949 -27.95 -23.09 8.70
C ARG A 949 -26.52 -23.14 8.17
N ALA A 950 -26.18 -22.30 7.19
CA ALA A 950 -24.81 -22.20 6.69
C ALA A 950 -23.86 -21.65 7.76
N ALA A 951 -24.31 -20.67 8.57
CA ALA A 951 -23.52 -20.09 9.66
C ALA A 951 -23.20 -21.10 10.78
N SER A 952 -24.07 -22.08 11.04
CA SER A 952 -23.92 -23.09 12.12
C SER A 952 -23.83 -22.52 13.55
N GLU A 953 -24.21 -21.25 13.74
CA GLU A 953 -24.19 -20.58 15.04
C GLU A 953 -25.57 -20.65 15.72
N PRO A 954 -25.69 -21.13 16.98
CA PRO A 954 -26.96 -21.20 17.71
C PRO A 954 -27.76 -19.89 17.75
N GLN A 955 -27.06 -18.76 17.85
CA GLN A 955 -27.63 -17.42 17.90
C GLN A 955 -28.32 -16.99 16.59
N SER A 956 -27.94 -17.57 15.45
CA SER A 956 -28.54 -17.28 14.15
C SER A 956 -29.69 -18.21 13.82
N TRP A 957 -29.54 -19.53 14.00
CA TRP A 957 -30.57 -20.47 13.52
C TRP A 957 -31.76 -20.62 14.48
N ALA A 958 -31.57 -20.55 15.80
CA ALA A 958 -32.67 -20.79 16.73
C ALA A 958 -33.81 -19.78 16.61
N PRO A 959 -33.57 -18.44 16.55
CA PRO A 959 -34.63 -17.47 16.35
C PRO A 959 -35.41 -17.68 15.04
N VAL A 960 -34.68 -17.84 13.93
CA VAL A 960 -35.24 -18.02 12.59
C VAL A 960 -36.13 -19.26 12.53
N LEU A 961 -35.74 -20.38 13.16
CA LEU A 961 -36.57 -21.58 13.18
C LEU A 961 -37.84 -21.41 14.02
N VAL A 962 -37.76 -20.73 15.18
CA VAL A 962 -38.95 -20.46 16.01
C VAL A 962 -39.93 -19.57 15.29
N HIS A 963 -39.46 -18.46 14.70
CA HIS A 963 -40.28 -17.53 13.94
C HIS A 963 -40.87 -18.18 12.68
N SER A 964 -40.08 -18.98 11.95
CA SER A 964 -40.58 -19.81 10.86
C SER A 964 -41.68 -20.76 11.33
N GLY A 965 -41.51 -21.41 12.48
CA GLY A 965 -42.50 -22.31 13.05
C GLY A 965 -43.82 -21.59 13.37
N LEU A 966 -43.75 -20.39 13.96
CA LEU A 966 -44.93 -19.56 14.23
C LEU A 966 -45.66 -19.17 12.95
N ILE A 967 -44.94 -18.68 11.93
CA ILE A 967 -45.54 -18.33 10.63
C ILE A 967 -46.18 -19.56 9.98
N SER A 968 -45.47 -20.70 9.91
CA SER A 968 -46.02 -21.94 9.35
C SER A 968 -47.28 -22.39 10.08
N LEU A 969 -47.31 -22.31 11.42
CA LEU A 969 -48.47 -22.66 12.22
C LEU A 969 -49.67 -21.75 11.91
N GLU A 970 -49.44 -20.44 11.85
CA GLU A 970 -50.44 -19.42 11.53
C GLU A 970 -50.98 -19.51 10.08
N LEU A 971 -50.22 -20.13 9.18
CA LEU A 971 -50.62 -20.48 7.81
C LEU A 971 -51.26 -21.88 7.70
N GLY A 972 -51.44 -22.59 8.81
CA GLY A 972 -52.05 -23.93 8.85
C GLY A 972 -51.11 -25.08 8.48
N ARG A 973 -49.80 -24.83 8.37
CA ARG A 973 -48.76 -25.83 8.05
C ARG A 973 -48.17 -26.42 9.33
N ARG A 974 -49.00 -27.18 10.06
CA ARG A 974 -48.65 -27.71 11.38
C ARG A 974 -47.43 -28.64 11.37
N ASP A 975 -47.27 -29.47 10.34
CA ASP A 975 -46.16 -30.42 10.24
C ASP A 975 -44.80 -29.71 10.12
N GLU A 976 -44.74 -28.61 9.37
CA GLU A 976 -43.54 -27.77 9.27
C GLU A 976 -43.22 -27.13 10.62
N ALA A 977 -44.23 -26.58 11.29
CA ALA A 977 -44.07 -25.94 12.60
C ALA A 977 -43.56 -26.93 13.67
N ASP A 978 -44.09 -28.16 13.68
CA ASP A 978 -43.64 -29.22 14.60
C ASP A 978 -42.21 -29.69 14.30
N ALA A 979 -41.83 -29.78 13.03
CA ALA A 979 -40.45 -30.08 12.65
C ALA A 979 -39.48 -29.00 13.17
N ARG A 980 -39.83 -27.71 13.05
CA ARG A 980 -39.01 -26.60 13.58
C ARG A 980 -38.88 -26.64 15.10
N ALA A 981 -40.00 -26.83 15.80
CA ALA A 981 -40.00 -26.93 17.25
C ALA A 981 -39.16 -28.12 17.74
N THR A 982 -39.21 -29.26 17.04
CA THR A 982 -38.38 -30.44 17.36
C THR A 982 -36.89 -30.17 17.21
N GLU A 983 -36.50 -29.46 16.14
CA GLU A 983 -35.10 -29.09 15.89
C GLU A 983 -34.55 -28.17 17.00
N VAL A 984 -35.34 -27.17 17.43
CA VAL A 984 -34.95 -26.23 18.49
C VAL A 984 -34.92 -26.90 19.87
N LEU A 985 -35.91 -27.74 20.20
CA LEU A 985 -36.01 -28.40 21.51
C LEU A 985 -35.03 -29.56 21.72
N ALA A 986 -34.31 -29.99 20.67
CA ALA A 986 -33.36 -31.09 20.78
C ALA A 986 -32.15 -30.78 21.69
N ASP A 987 -31.77 -29.51 21.81
CA ASP A 987 -30.69 -29.04 22.70
C ASP A 987 -30.95 -27.59 23.19
N PRO A 988 -31.86 -27.41 24.17
CA PRO A 988 -32.23 -26.09 24.69
C PRO A 988 -31.07 -25.39 25.42
N THR A 989 -30.15 -26.18 26.00
CA THR A 989 -28.95 -25.69 26.69
C THR A 989 -27.98 -24.99 25.75
N ARG A 990 -27.83 -25.48 24.51
CA ARG A 990 -26.94 -24.90 23.51
C ARG A 990 -27.47 -23.61 22.88
N THR A 991 -28.76 -23.32 23.05
CA THR A 991 -29.44 -22.15 22.47
C THR A 991 -29.93 -21.15 23.52
N PHE A 992 -29.73 -21.44 24.81
CA PHE A 992 -30.39 -20.79 25.96
C PHE A 992 -30.40 -19.25 25.93
N LEU A 993 -29.26 -18.60 25.67
CA LEU A 993 -29.17 -17.14 25.68
C LEU A 993 -29.84 -16.45 24.50
N HIS A 994 -29.98 -17.15 23.39
CA HIS A 994 -30.49 -16.62 22.12
C HIS A 994 -31.83 -17.24 21.76
N LEU A 995 -32.47 -17.92 22.70
CA LEU A 995 -33.77 -18.55 22.49
C LEU A 995 -34.86 -17.48 22.61
N PRO A 996 -35.66 -17.23 21.56
CA PRO A 996 -36.82 -16.34 21.65
C PRO A 996 -37.91 -17.02 22.48
N THR A 997 -37.76 -16.96 23.80
CA THR A 997 -38.41 -17.91 24.72
C THR A 997 -39.92 -17.70 24.78
N VAL A 998 -40.38 -16.45 24.61
CA VAL A 998 -41.81 -16.08 24.60
C VAL A 998 -42.48 -16.60 23.32
N GLU A 999 -41.82 -16.46 22.19
CA GLU A 999 -42.23 -16.94 20.88
C GLU A 999 -42.23 -18.47 20.83
N LEU A 1000 -41.19 -19.10 21.36
CA LEU A 1000 -41.12 -20.56 21.47
C LEU A 1000 -42.21 -21.08 22.41
N ALA A 1001 -42.45 -20.44 23.55
CA ALA A 1001 -43.53 -20.80 24.46
C ALA A 1001 -44.89 -20.74 23.75
N THR A 1002 -45.10 -19.69 22.93
CA THR A 1002 -46.29 -19.56 22.09
C THR A 1002 -46.39 -20.71 21.09
N LEU A 1003 -45.32 -21.01 20.36
CA LEU A 1003 -45.26 -22.09 19.37
C LEU A 1003 -45.58 -23.45 20.01
N VAL A 1004 -44.87 -23.84 21.06
CA VAL A 1004 -45.02 -25.16 21.69
C VAL A 1004 -46.37 -25.28 22.40
N LYS A 1005 -46.92 -24.19 22.95
CA LYS A 1005 -48.27 -24.18 23.54
C LYS A 1005 -49.33 -24.54 22.50
N HIS A 1006 -49.28 -23.94 21.32
CA HIS A 1006 -50.24 -24.21 20.24
C HIS A 1006 -49.99 -25.57 19.55
N LEU A 1007 -48.76 -26.09 19.61
CA LEU A 1007 -48.43 -27.46 19.19
C LEU A 1007 -48.83 -28.52 20.24
N GLY A 1008 -49.17 -28.14 21.47
CA GLY A 1008 -49.51 -29.08 22.55
C GLY A 1008 -48.29 -29.72 23.22
N ARG A 1009 -47.13 -29.06 23.12
CA ARG A 1009 -45.80 -29.52 23.60
C ARG A 1009 -45.27 -28.70 24.78
N ALA A 1010 -46.17 -28.03 25.51
CA ALA A 1010 -45.81 -27.10 26.58
C ALA A 1010 -44.93 -27.71 27.69
N SER A 1011 -45.07 -29.02 27.97
CA SER A 1011 -44.26 -29.71 29.00
C SER A 1011 -42.78 -29.77 28.67
N GLU A 1012 -42.41 -29.79 27.38
CA GLU A 1012 -41.02 -29.94 26.94
C GLU A 1012 -40.21 -28.66 27.27
N LEU A 1013 -40.79 -27.48 27.02
CA LEU A 1013 -40.14 -26.21 27.39
C LEU A 1013 -40.26 -25.90 28.89
N ARG A 1014 -41.37 -26.26 29.53
CA ARG A 1014 -41.60 -25.98 30.96
C ARG A 1014 -40.51 -26.57 31.84
N ALA A 1015 -40.17 -27.84 31.64
CA ALA A 1015 -39.17 -28.52 32.46
C ALA A 1015 -37.83 -27.77 32.42
N PHE A 1016 -37.45 -27.27 31.24
CA PHE A 1016 -36.25 -26.46 31.07
C PHE A 1016 -36.32 -25.12 31.81
N LEU A 1017 -37.44 -24.39 31.71
CA LEU A 1017 -37.58 -23.07 32.35
C LEU A 1017 -37.66 -23.14 33.88
N GLU A 1018 -38.27 -24.20 34.43
CA GLU A 1018 -38.40 -24.40 35.88
C GLU A 1018 -37.07 -24.80 36.54
N ASP A 1019 -36.15 -25.42 35.78
CA ASP A 1019 -34.81 -25.78 36.24
C ASP A 1019 -33.82 -24.59 36.22
N LEU A 1020 -34.24 -23.41 35.71
CA LEU A 1020 -33.37 -22.24 35.67
C LEU A 1020 -33.13 -21.66 37.08
N PRO A 1021 -31.86 -21.43 37.48
CA PRO A 1021 -31.55 -20.97 38.83
C PRO A 1021 -32.04 -19.55 39.12
N ARG A 1022 -32.12 -18.70 38.09
CA ARG A 1022 -32.60 -17.31 38.18
C ARG A 1022 -33.44 -16.95 36.94
N PRO A 1023 -34.77 -17.16 36.97
CA PRO A 1023 -35.62 -16.84 35.82
C PRO A 1023 -35.79 -15.32 35.68
N SER A 1024 -35.47 -14.80 34.48
CA SER A 1024 -35.71 -13.41 34.11
C SER A 1024 -37.21 -13.13 33.89
N PRO A 1025 -37.64 -11.85 33.83
CA PRO A 1025 -39.02 -11.51 33.48
C PRO A 1025 -39.49 -12.12 32.15
N TRP A 1026 -38.60 -12.31 31.18
CA TRP A 1026 -38.88 -13.03 29.93
C TRP A 1026 -39.27 -14.49 30.16
N HIS A 1027 -38.53 -15.20 31.02
CA HIS A 1027 -38.87 -16.59 31.38
C HIS A 1027 -40.21 -16.64 32.12
N GLN A 1028 -40.52 -15.64 32.94
CA GLN A 1028 -41.82 -15.55 33.62
C GLN A 1028 -42.97 -15.29 32.64
N ALA A 1029 -42.79 -14.44 31.63
CA ALA A 1029 -43.77 -14.22 30.58
C ALA A 1029 -44.00 -15.50 29.74
N ALA A 1030 -42.92 -16.23 29.42
CA ALA A 1030 -43.00 -17.52 28.74
C ALA A 1030 -43.75 -18.58 29.58
N LEU A 1031 -43.46 -18.70 30.88
CA LEU A 1031 -44.20 -19.59 31.79
C LEU A 1031 -45.68 -19.21 31.85
N ALA A 1032 -46.02 -17.92 31.94
CA ALA A 1032 -47.39 -17.44 31.90
C ALA A 1032 -48.11 -17.83 30.59
N ILE A 1033 -47.43 -17.77 29.44
CA ILE A 1033 -47.96 -18.28 28.15
C ILE A 1033 -48.21 -19.79 28.21
N LEU A 1034 -47.27 -20.56 28.75
CA LEU A 1034 -47.43 -22.01 28.91
C LEU A 1034 -48.60 -22.37 29.83
N ASP A 1035 -48.89 -21.54 30.84
CA ASP A 1035 -50.05 -21.65 31.73
C ASP A 1035 -51.36 -21.17 31.08
N GLY A 1036 -51.29 -20.43 29.97
CA GLY A 1036 -52.44 -19.79 29.33
C GLY A 1036 -52.86 -18.48 30.00
N GLU A 1037 -52.01 -17.93 30.88
CA GLU A 1037 -52.16 -16.63 31.54
C GLU A 1037 -51.68 -15.48 30.61
N TYR A 1038 -52.22 -15.41 29.39
CA TYR A 1038 -51.73 -14.47 28.36
C TYR A 1038 -51.83 -12.99 28.76
N ALA A 1039 -52.84 -12.60 29.56
CA ALA A 1039 -52.96 -11.23 30.06
C ALA A 1039 -51.80 -10.86 31.00
N ARG A 1040 -51.41 -11.78 31.89
CA ARG A 1040 -50.24 -11.62 32.74
C ARG A 1040 -48.95 -11.58 31.93
N ALA A 1041 -48.84 -12.42 30.90
CA ALA A 1041 -47.70 -12.38 29.99
C ALA A 1041 -47.60 -11.02 29.27
N ALA A 1042 -48.72 -10.45 28.82
CA ALA A 1042 -48.76 -9.12 28.21
C ALA A 1042 -48.30 -8.02 29.18
N ASP A 1043 -48.76 -8.04 30.43
CA ASP A 1043 -48.37 -7.03 31.42
C ASP A 1043 -46.86 -7.12 31.73
N LEU A 1044 -46.29 -8.32 31.84
CA LEU A 1044 -44.84 -8.52 31.98
C LEU A 1044 -44.05 -8.02 30.76
N LEU A 1045 -44.59 -8.22 29.55
CA LEU A 1045 -43.97 -7.74 28.31
C LEU A 1045 -44.04 -6.22 28.17
N ASP A 1046 -45.10 -5.58 28.68
CA ASP A 1046 -45.19 -4.11 28.76
C ASP A 1046 -44.16 -3.53 29.73
N GLU A 1047 -43.98 -4.15 30.90
CA GLU A 1047 -42.94 -3.77 31.86
C GLU A 1047 -41.54 -3.88 31.25
N LEU A 1048 -41.30 -4.89 30.41
CA LEU A 1048 -40.05 -5.06 29.66
C LEU A 1048 -39.88 -4.04 28.53
N GLY A 1049 -40.95 -3.40 28.05
CA GLY A 1049 -40.92 -2.50 26.89
C GLY A 1049 -41.09 -3.19 25.53
N MET A 1050 -41.54 -4.44 25.50
CA MET A 1050 -41.71 -5.27 24.30
C MET A 1050 -43.07 -5.06 23.64
N VAL A 1051 -43.27 -3.89 23.02
CA VAL A 1051 -44.59 -3.43 22.53
C VAL A 1051 -45.23 -4.42 21.55
N SER A 1052 -44.45 -4.93 20.59
CA SER A 1052 -44.96 -5.87 19.58
C SER A 1052 -45.39 -7.22 20.17
N LEU A 1053 -44.61 -7.77 21.11
CA LEU A 1053 -44.96 -9.04 21.76
C LEU A 1053 -46.12 -8.86 22.74
N SER A 1054 -46.16 -7.75 23.47
CA SER A 1054 -47.29 -7.41 24.35
C SER A 1054 -48.60 -7.37 23.56
N ALA A 1055 -48.64 -6.66 22.43
CA ALA A 1055 -49.84 -6.61 21.59
C ALA A 1055 -50.30 -8.00 21.11
N ARG A 1056 -49.36 -8.88 20.73
CA ARG A 1056 -49.65 -10.28 20.39
C ARG A 1056 -50.18 -11.08 21.58
N ALA A 1057 -49.56 -10.95 22.75
CA ALA A 1057 -50.03 -11.62 23.97
C ALA A 1057 -51.43 -11.16 24.37
N ARG A 1058 -51.74 -9.86 24.22
CA ARG A 1058 -53.09 -9.30 24.43
C ARG A 1058 -54.11 -9.85 23.46
N LEU A 1059 -53.75 -10.05 22.18
CA LEU A 1059 -54.61 -10.73 21.21
C LEU A 1059 -54.92 -12.18 21.65
N HIS A 1060 -53.90 -12.94 22.06
CA HIS A 1060 -54.10 -14.30 22.59
C HIS A 1060 -54.96 -14.31 23.86
N ALA A 1061 -54.78 -13.34 24.77
CA ALA A 1061 -55.58 -13.18 25.97
C ALA A 1061 -57.05 -12.92 25.63
N ALA A 1062 -57.31 -12.01 24.69
CA ALA A 1062 -58.65 -11.71 24.22
C ALA A 1062 -59.33 -12.92 23.60
N THR A 1063 -58.63 -13.68 22.75
CA THR A 1063 -59.15 -14.92 22.16
C THR A 1063 -59.53 -15.93 23.25
N ALA A 1064 -58.68 -16.10 24.28
CA ALA A 1064 -58.95 -17.01 25.40
C ALA A 1064 -60.14 -16.55 26.27
N PHE A 1065 -60.27 -15.25 26.54
CA PHE A 1065 -61.40 -14.70 27.27
C PHE A 1065 -62.71 -14.80 26.48
N ALA A 1066 -62.71 -14.49 25.18
CA ALA A 1066 -63.86 -14.66 24.32
C ALA A 1066 -64.32 -16.13 24.27
N ALA A 1067 -63.38 -17.07 24.10
CA ALA A 1067 -63.67 -18.51 24.09
C ALA A 1067 -64.26 -19.03 25.43
N SER A 1068 -64.01 -18.33 26.55
CA SER A 1068 -64.55 -18.64 27.86
C SER A 1068 -65.78 -17.80 28.26
N GLY A 1069 -66.31 -16.98 27.34
CA GLY A 1069 -67.49 -16.14 27.56
C GLY A 1069 -67.25 -14.88 28.40
N ARG A 1070 -65.98 -14.50 28.61
CA ARG A 1070 -65.55 -13.34 29.39
C ARG A 1070 -65.32 -12.11 28.51
N GLN A 1071 -66.40 -11.59 27.92
CA GLN A 1071 -66.29 -10.59 26.86
C GLN A 1071 -65.71 -9.24 27.31
N VAL A 1072 -66.03 -8.80 28.53
CA VAL A 1072 -65.52 -7.51 29.05
C VAL A 1072 -64.00 -7.54 29.13
N GLU A 1073 -63.44 -8.61 29.67
CA GLU A 1073 -61.99 -8.80 29.75
C GLU A 1073 -61.36 -8.98 28.36
N ALA A 1074 -62.08 -9.62 27.42
CA ALA A 1074 -61.62 -9.72 26.03
C ALA A 1074 -61.50 -8.33 25.38
N ASP A 1075 -62.51 -7.47 25.54
CA ASP A 1075 -62.54 -6.11 24.98
C ASP A 1075 -61.48 -5.19 25.63
N GLU A 1076 -61.19 -5.38 26.92
CA GLU A 1076 -60.13 -4.67 27.63
C GLU A 1076 -58.74 -4.99 27.05
N GLN A 1077 -58.48 -6.25 26.70
CA GLN A 1077 -57.23 -6.66 26.07
C GLN A 1077 -57.15 -6.26 24.59
N LEU A 1078 -58.27 -6.33 23.85
CA LEU A 1078 -58.33 -6.02 22.42
C LEU A 1078 -58.03 -4.56 22.12
N ARG A 1079 -58.49 -3.63 22.96
CA ARG A 1079 -58.39 -2.18 22.69
C ARG A 1079 -56.93 -1.71 22.48
N PRO A 1080 -56.00 -1.91 23.43
CA PRO A 1080 -54.60 -1.52 23.22
C PRO A 1080 -53.93 -2.33 22.10
N ALA A 1081 -54.28 -3.61 21.92
CA ALA A 1081 -53.73 -4.43 20.84
C ALA A 1081 -54.15 -3.90 19.45
N LEU A 1082 -55.42 -3.56 19.26
CA LEU A 1082 -55.95 -2.97 18.02
C LEU A 1082 -55.35 -1.60 17.71
N GLU A 1083 -55.13 -0.77 18.74
CA GLU A 1083 -54.47 0.53 18.58
C GLU A 1083 -53.06 0.34 18.01
N PHE A 1084 -52.28 -0.56 18.60
CA PHE A 1084 -50.95 -0.91 18.10
C PHE A 1084 -50.99 -1.53 16.69
N PHE A 1085 -51.80 -2.56 16.46
CA PHE A 1085 -51.84 -3.23 15.15
C PHE A 1085 -52.24 -2.27 14.02
N ARG A 1086 -53.09 -1.29 14.29
CA ARG A 1086 -53.45 -0.25 13.32
C ARG A 1086 -52.32 0.73 13.09
N SER A 1087 -51.56 1.13 14.11
CA SER A 1087 -50.45 2.08 13.95
C SER A 1087 -49.32 1.51 13.10
N VAL A 1088 -49.05 0.20 13.19
CA VAL A 1088 -47.97 -0.47 12.43
C VAL A 1088 -48.43 -1.15 11.13
N GLY A 1089 -49.73 -1.07 10.83
CA GLY A 1089 -50.33 -1.64 9.63
C GLY A 1089 -50.45 -3.18 9.63
N ALA A 1090 -50.51 -3.83 10.78
CA ALA A 1090 -50.62 -5.29 10.94
C ALA A 1090 -52.00 -5.83 10.52
N THR A 1091 -52.35 -5.73 9.22
CA THR A 1091 -53.71 -5.98 8.73
C THR A 1091 -54.25 -7.37 9.04
N ARG A 1092 -53.38 -8.39 9.16
CA ARG A 1092 -53.76 -9.74 9.56
C ARG A 1092 -54.35 -9.73 10.98
N TYR A 1093 -53.60 -9.16 11.93
CA TYR A 1093 -53.99 -9.13 13.33
C TYR A 1093 -55.13 -8.15 13.59
N VAL A 1094 -55.24 -7.06 12.82
CA VAL A 1094 -56.43 -6.19 12.85
C VAL A 1094 -57.70 -6.97 12.48
N ARG A 1095 -57.68 -7.77 11.40
CA ARG A 1095 -58.83 -8.58 10.99
C ARG A 1095 -59.20 -9.63 12.03
N GLU A 1096 -58.20 -10.27 12.64
CA GLU A 1096 -58.41 -11.25 13.70
C GLU A 1096 -59.06 -10.61 14.94
N ALA A 1097 -58.54 -9.47 15.38
CA ALA A 1097 -59.08 -8.71 16.50
C ALA A 1097 -60.50 -8.17 16.23
N GLU A 1098 -60.78 -7.66 15.02
CA GLU A 1098 -62.11 -7.18 14.63
C GLU A 1098 -63.13 -8.32 14.52
N ALA A 1099 -62.70 -9.52 14.10
CA ALA A 1099 -63.56 -10.70 14.09
C ALA A 1099 -63.99 -11.12 15.51
N LEU A 1100 -63.11 -10.97 16.50
CA LEU A 1100 -63.44 -11.23 17.91
C LEU A 1100 -64.47 -10.21 18.45
N LEU A 1101 -64.34 -8.93 18.10
CA LEU A 1101 -65.34 -7.91 18.45
C LEU A 1101 -66.70 -8.17 17.79
N ALA A 1102 -66.69 -8.61 16.53
CA ALA A 1102 -67.91 -8.90 15.78
C ALA A 1102 -68.63 -10.16 16.31
N ALA A 1103 -67.90 -11.17 16.78
CA ALA A 1103 -68.49 -12.39 17.35
C ALA A 1103 -69.18 -12.16 18.71
N ALA A 1104 -68.90 -11.04 19.37
CA ALA A 1104 -69.47 -10.62 20.64
C ALA A 1104 -70.74 -9.76 20.53
N SER A 1105 -70.99 -9.24 19.33
CA SER A 1105 -72.14 -8.40 18.95
C SER A 1105 -73.32 -9.26 18.54
#